data_AF-A0A947P7P1-F1
#
_entry.id   AF-A0A947P7P1-F1
#
_cell.length_a   1.000
_cell.length_b   1.000
_cell.length_c   1.000
_cell.angle_alpha   90.00
_cell.angle_beta   90.00
_cell.angle_gamma   90.00
#
_symmetry.space_group_name_H-M   'P 1'
#
loop_
_entity.id
_entity.type
_entity.pdbx_description
1 polymer ?
#
loop_
_entity_poly.entity_id
_entity_poly.type
_entity_poly.pdbx_seq_one_letter_code
_entity_poly.pdbx_strand_id
1 'polypeptide(L)'
;MAVCWKISLGIAASALVLSGFALAVEPDAPEVTQWLLKKDQITDAPGLMLKLRIAEDPVSEYFQNACLPATRRLLADYQKNTTPSQELIQAVVADFNRLICEDLLFDDKLFDNVSLSTRTQNLLGKEPGVVGLPQLNRRLLEDAYSNEIAPGLTLSCFMTDKDLLEPRTFALSLRIGKDPVSRYLRDCLRPTTRQQLMDYTGAAPPPPAFLNALIASLNQVILSDALYDKDRFTEVSLTKKTKLLIDQKPEGDTRALMNRLLLEDAYPKAIRRHAPSPIEVQADSLEYEHEKNLMIGTGHVLVRRDNESLRGDHAVVNMQSYDVLAEGNVTFERDSDLWVGNKLRYNFKSQKGDFGGFSAFLDPFYAKADSSQRVGADEYLLENAKLSTCEGDHPDAYFLAKKVWIVPGHHVRAQHVVLYIKGVPVMYSPYWNQNIGDKNFMSIVPGYSSRMYAYLLTEFNYRISRKVEAASHIDLRMRRGVGLGQDFMWSASGNAKELSTERYMANKNDDFWDYGKMLHDEQTIVEPEEEPWAGDLITYYTHDAWPDEGDTQPYKIDNDRYRLRLYHNQSFDEQNYLMSQINYLSDPKIIEQFFREEYKSSPEPDNYIVLGHRAEHYTASLMIEKRLNDFYTTVDRLPELKLDFSRQKIWETPFYYQGDTEASYLQKNWEANITNMQNYAAGRFNTAHMIYYPIKLAGFLNIIPRAGWQGTWYSKTKEDYTNVTTVTTYGTNNQPVVTSTTNILTRDAGAAFRSLPALGLETSFKAFKVWETYPGDIINNVRHIAEPYANWTLVPEPNVTPDNLYQFDDIDALSKANEIKFGMRNKIQTQRFNKQQTKSHTVYDLINADLWVVYRLDPQPSENLFSNICFDVRSIPFDWMELKIDGVYDQYTNQVQTINTRLSVYDGTLWKYVVEHRFNNGSSSLLNNELTFSPFINWEYSVYARYEFDNSTMQAWGLTVQRTLDCIAYKVGCEFQDDEYTFWLQFWFTKFPKVRMDVGL
;
A
#
# COMPACT_ATOMS: atom_id res chain seq x y z
N MET A 1 31.79 -5.20 22.29
CA MET A 1 30.88 -6.13 23.01
C MET A 1 30.37 -5.58 24.35
N ALA A 2 31.19 -5.42 25.40
CA ALA A 2 30.69 -5.03 26.75
C ALA A 2 30.12 -3.59 26.87
N VAL A 3 30.48 -2.69 25.94
CA VAL A 3 30.02 -1.29 25.94
C VAL A 3 28.63 -1.17 25.31
N CYS A 4 28.35 -1.83 24.18
CA CYS A 4 27.02 -1.86 23.57
C CYS A 4 25.98 -2.50 24.50
N TRP A 5 26.31 -3.64 25.14
CA TRP A 5 25.42 -4.33 26.08
C TRP A 5 24.99 -3.46 27.29
N LYS A 6 25.88 -2.59 27.81
CA LYS A 6 25.56 -1.70 28.92
C LYS A 6 24.72 -0.48 28.51
N ILE A 7 24.86 -0.02 27.27
CA ILE A 7 24.09 1.11 26.75
C ILE A 7 22.64 0.69 26.46
N SER A 8 22.45 -0.50 25.88
CA SER A 8 21.11 -1.04 25.55
C SER A 8 20.23 -1.28 26.79
N LEU A 9 20.80 -1.83 27.87
CA LEU A 9 20.06 -2.11 29.12
C LEU A 9 19.81 -0.85 29.97
N GLY A 10 20.68 0.17 29.89
CA GLY A 10 20.52 1.42 30.64
C GLY A 10 19.43 2.36 30.08
N ILE A 11 19.18 2.29 28.78
CA ILE A 11 18.18 3.13 28.10
C ILE A 11 16.77 2.55 28.28
N ALA A 12 16.62 1.23 28.25
CA ALA A 12 15.34 0.55 28.47
C ALA A 12 14.75 0.77 29.88
N ALA A 13 15.60 0.91 30.91
CA ALA A 13 15.15 1.14 32.29
C ALA A 13 14.71 2.60 32.57
N SER A 14 15.10 3.56 31.72
CA SER A 14 14.87 5.00 31.95
C SER A 14 13.63 5.54 31.21
N ALA A 15 13.13 4.81 30.21
CA ALA A 15 12.01 5.23 29.36
C ALA A 15 10.61 4.97 29.99
N LEU A 16 10.55 4.22 31.09
CA LEU A 16 9.30 3.77 31.73
C LEU A 16 8.58 4.84 32.61
N VAL A 17 9.09 6.08 32.67
CA VAL A 17 8.67 7.06 33.71
C VAL A 17 8.05 8.36 33.15
N LEU A 18 8.02 8.59 31.84
CA LEU A 18 7.61 9.89 31.28
C LEU A 18 6.53 9.76 30.19
N SER A 19 5.32 9.37 30.58
CA SER A 19 4.13 9.47 29.71
C SER A 19 3.01 10.20 30.44
N GLY A 20 2.88 11.50 30.19
CA GLY A 20 1.67 12.22 30.56
C GLY A 20 1.90 13.71 30.71
N PHE A 21 1.58 14.49 29.67
CA PHE A 21 1.05 15.85 29.76
C PHE A 21 0.46 16.25 28.39
N ALA A 22 -0.81 16.66 28.37
CA ALA A 22 -1.49 17.29 27.23
C ALA A 22 -1.58 18.81 27.47
N LEU A 23 -1.45 19.62 26.41
CA LEU A 23 -1.48 21.09 26.43
C LEU A 23 -2.82 21.61 25.88
N ALA A 24 -3.39 22.63 26.53
CA ALA A 24 -4.64 23.30 26.14
C ALA A 24 -4.41 24.45 25.12
N VAL A 25 -5.43 24.74 24.31
CA VAL A 25 -5.42 25.68 23.17
C VAL A 25 -5.86 27.09 23.57
N GLU A 26 -5.21 28.14 23.05
CA GLU A 26 -5.58 29.54 23.28
C GLU A 26 -6.83 29.96 22.45
N PRO A 27 -7.92 30.49 23.07
CA PRO A 27 -9.20 30.77 22.40
C PRO A 27 -9.21 31.92 21.37
N ASP A 28 -8.20 32.79 21.38
CA ASP A 28 -8.22 34.06 20.63
C ASP A 28 -7.51 33.98 19.26
N ALA A 29 -7.08 32.79 18.83
CA ALA A 29 -6.46 32.58 17.52
C ALA A 29 -7.47 32.80 16.38
N PRO A 30 -7.11 33.53 15.29
CA PRO A 30 -8.01 33.80 14.16
C PRO A 30 -8.64 32.53 13.55
N GLU A 31 -7.87 31.44 13.52
CA GLU A 31 -8.29 30.13 12.99
C GLU A 31 -9.32 29.41 13.87
N VAL A 32 -9.43 29.77 15.16
CA VAL A 32 -10.41 29.24 16.13
C VAL A 32 -11.68 30.08 16.11
N THR A 33 -11.57 31.41 16.00
CA THR A 33 -12.72 32.34 16.03
C THR A 33 -13.77 32.10 14.93
N GLN A 34 -13.38 31.53 13.79
CA GLN A 34 -14.31 31.17 12.71
C GLN A 34 -15.25 30.00 13.05
N TRP A 35 -14.85 29.14 13.99
CA TRP A 35 -15.62 27.95 14.40
C TRP A 35 -16.53 28.22 15.60
N LEU A 36 -16.43 29.41 16.21
CA LEU A 36 -17.31 29.82 17.29
C LEU A 36 -18.73 30.06 16.76
N LEU A 37 -19.71 29.53 17.49
CA LEU A 37 -21.12 29.77 17.28
C LEU A 37 -21.43 31.26 17.48
N LYS A 38 -22.04 31.86 16.47
CA LYS A 38 -22.57 33.23 16.54
C LYS A 38 -24.06 33.21 16.85
N LYS A 39 -24.54 34.27 17.50
CA LYS A 39 -25.94 34.38 17.95
C LYS A 39 -26.96 34.32 16.81
N ASP A 40 -26.61 34.85 15.64
CA ASP A 40 -27.41 34.83 14.42
C ASP A 40 -27.50 33.44 13.76
N GLN A 41 -26.69 32.47 14.21
CA GLN A 41 -26.72 31.08 13.74
C GLN A 41 -27.68 30.18 14.54
N ILE A 42 -28.33 30.70 15.59
CA ILE A 42 -29.41 29.99 16.29
C ILE A 42 -30.73 30.23 15.55
N THR A 43 -31.17 29.25 14.77
CA THR A 43 -32.35 29.34 13.90
C THR A 43 -33.68 29.10 14.62
N ASP A 44 -33.66 28.32 15.71
CA ASP A 44 -34.81 28.12 16.60
C ASP A 44 -34.38 28.28 18.07
N ALA A 45 -34.23 29.53 18.50
CA ALA A 45 -33.85 29.83 19.88
C ALA A 45 -34.87 29.28 20.91
N PRO A 46 -36.20 29.42 20.72
CA PRO A 46 -37.16 28.83 21.65
C PRO A 46 -37.05 27.30 21.77
N GLY A 47 -36.83 26.59 20.66
CA GLY A 47 -36.62 25.15 20.61
C GLY A 47 -35.33 24.72 21.30
N LEU A 48 -34.22 25.41 21.04
CA LEU A 48 -32.92 25.15 21.66
C LEU A 48 -32.96 25.26 23.19
N MET A 49 -33.53 26.36 23.70
CA MET A 49 -33.64 26.58 25.15
C MET A 49 -34.54 25.55 25.81
N LEU A 50 -35.59 25.11 25.11
CA LEU A 50 -36.49 24.09 25.63
C LEU A 50 -35.79 22.71 25.69
N LYS A 51 -35.03 22.33 24.65
CA LYS A 51 -34.22 21.10 24.64
C LYS A 51 -33.16 21.11 25.74
N LEU A 52 -32.41 22.19 25.89
CA LEU A 52 -31.40 22.33 26.93
C LEU A 52 -32.00 22.39 28.34
N ARG A 53 -33.23 22.87 28.51
CA ARG A 53 -33.92 22.89 29.81
C ARG A 53 -34.48 21.52 30.19
N ILE A 54 -35.10 20.82 29.22
CA ILE A 54 -35.73 19.52 29.47
C ILE A 54 -34.66 18.41 29.55
N ALA A 55 -33.61 18.51 28.73
CA ALA A 55 -32.48 17.58 28.68
C ALA A 55 -32.90 16.10 28.56
N GLU A 56 -33.82 15.81 27.65
CA GLU A 56 -34.36 14.46 27.43
C GLU A 56 -33.39 13.54 26.66
N ASP A 57 -32.43 14.08 25.92
CA ASP A 57 -31.41 13.34 25.18
C ASP A 57 -30.02 13.46 25.84
N PRO A 58 -29.14 12.44 25.71
CA PRO A 58 -27.83 12.41 26.39
C PRO A 58 -26.93 13.60 26.08
N VAL A 59 -27.01 14.13 24.87
CA VAL A 59 -26.21 15.28 24.44
C VAL A 59 -26.70 16.55 25.14
N SER A 60 -28.01 16.79 25.16
CA SER A 60 -28.60 17.91 25.89
C SER A 60 -28.44 17.82 27.41
N GLU A 61 -28.43 16.62 27.99
CA GLU A 61 -28.11 16.41 29.42
C GLU A 61 -26.65 16.78 29.73
N TYR A 62 -25.73 16.33 28.88
CA TYR A 62 -24.32 16.71 29.00
C TYR A 62 -24.13 18.22 28.88
N PHE A 63 -24.70 18.86 27.86
CA PHE A 63 -24.59 20.31 27.67
C PHE A 63 -25.24 21.09 28.80
N GLN A 64 -26.41 20.67 29.30
CA GLN A 64 -27.06 21.30 30.44
C GLN A 64 -26.17 21.23 31.70
N ASN A 65 -25.54 20.09 31.96
CA ASN A 65 -24.63 19.90 33.10
C ASN A 65 -23.33 20.67 32.97
N ALA A 66 -22.83 20.81 31.73
CA ALA A 66 -21.64 21.56 31.41
C ALA A 66 -21.85 23.09 31.38
N CYS A 67 -23.10 23.58 31.31
CA CYS A 67 -23.39 25.01 31.38
C CYS A 67 -22.97 25.62 32.74
N LEU A 68 -22.52 26.88 32.70
CA LEU A 68 -22.16 27.62 33.90
C LEU A 68 -23.38 27.78 34.84
N PRO A 69 -23.18 27.91 36.17
CA PRO A 69 -24.29 28.03 37.12
C PRO A 69 -25.27 29.18 36.82
N ALA A 70 -24.79 30.27 36.20
CA ALA A 70 -25.63 31.39 35.77
C ALA A 70 -26.56 30.99 34.61
N THR A 71 -26.03 30.35 33.57
CA THR A 71 -26.78 29.85 32.42
C THR A 71 -27.83 28.82 32.84
N ARG A 72 -27.47 27.90 33.76
CA ARG A 72 -28.43 26.90 34.28
C ARG A 72 -29.62 27.52 35.03
N ARG A 73 -29.42 28.61 35.77
CA ARG A 73 -30.53 29.35 36.42
C ARG A 73 -31.43 29.99 35.37
N LEU A 74 -30.85 30.66 34.37
CA LEU A 74 -31.59 31.28 33.28
C LEU A 74 -32.39 30.24 32.46
N LEU A 75 -31.82 29.05 32.23
CA LEU A 75 -32.50 27.94 31.57
C LEU A 75 -33.64 27.38 32.42
N ALA A 76 -33.47 27.22 33.73
CA ALA A 76 -34.51 26.72 34.63
C ALA A 76 -35.73 27.65 34.69
N ASP A 77 -35.51 28.96 34.63
CA ASP A 77 -36.55 29.99 34.66
C ASP A 77 -37.27 30.17 33.31
N TYR A 78 -36.71 29.64 32.22
CA TYR A 78 -37.31 29.73 30.88
C TYR A 78 -38.62 28.93 30.79
N GLN A 79 -39.69 29.55 30.29
CA GLN A 79 -41.02 28.94 30.16
C GLN A 79 -41.29 28.48 28.72
N LYS A 80 -42.00 27.36 28.56
CA LYS A 80 -42.40 26.84 27.24
C LYS A 80 -43.28 27.85 26.51
N ASN A 81 -43.00 28.12 25.23
CA ASN A 81 -43.70 29.05 24.34
C ASN A 81 -43.51 30.56 24.63
N THR A 82 -42.49 30.96 25.39
CA THR A 82 -42.09 32.38 25.50
C THR A 82 -40.84 32.65 24.68
N THR A 83 -40.61 33.89 24.25
CA THR A 83 -39.38 34.27 23.56
C THR A 83 -38.22 34.32 24.56
N PRO A 84 -37.10 33.60 24.34
CA PRO A 84 -35.94 33.66 25.23
C PRO A 84 -35.39 35.08 25.38
N SER A 85 -34.94 35.44 26.58
CA SER A 85 -34.30 36.73 26.81
C SER A 85 -32.96 36.81 26.07
N GLN A 86 -32.54 38.03 25.70
CA GLN A 86 -31.25 38.28 25.06
C GLN A 86 -30.07 37.81 25.93
N GLU A 87 -30.22 37.95 27.25
CA GLU A 87 -29.27 37.49 28.26
C GLU A 87 -29.14 35.96 28.26
N LEU A 88 -30.24 35.22 28.19
CA LEU A 88 -30.23 33.76 28.12
C LEU A 88 -29.58 33.26 26.81
N ILE A 89 -29.92 33.88 25.67
CA ILE A 89 -29.32 33.51 24.38
C ILE A 89 -27.81 33.74 24.41
N GLN A 90 -27.36 34.88 24.95
CA GLN A 90 -25.94 35.20 25.03
C GLN A 90 -25.19 34.27 25.99
N ALA A 91 -25.80 33.88 27.11
CA ALA A 91 -25.22 32.94 28.08
C ALA A 91 -25.03 31.54 27.47
N VAL A 92 -26.02 31.03 26.73
CA VAL A 92 -25.92 29.72 26.06
C VAL A 92 -24.89 29.72 24.93
N VAL A 93 -24.85 30.79 24.12
CA VAL A 93 -23.82 30.93 23.07
C VAL A 93 -22.41 30.96 23.67
N ALA A 94 -22.22 31.66 24.79
CA ALA A 94 -20.94 31.70 25.49
C ALA A 94 -20.52 30.31 26.02
N ASP A 95 -21.45 29.56 26.62
CA ASP A 95 -21.17 28.22 27.13
C ASP A 95 -20.88 27.21 26.01
N PHE A 96 -21.59 27.29 24.88
CA PHE A 96 -21.29 26.47 23.71
C PHE A 96 -19.94 26.81 23.09
N ASN A 97 -19.59 28.09 22.97
CA ASN A 97 -18.28 28.51 22.48
C ASN A 97 -17.14 28.08 23.39
N ARG A 98 -17.35 28.10 24.70
CA ARG A 98 -16.40 27.53 25.67
C ARG A 98 -16.19 26.04 25.41
N LEU A 99 -17.28 25.28 25.29
CA LEU A 99 -17.23 23.83 25.06
C LEU A 99 -16.65 23.44 23.70
N ILE A 100 -16.85 24.26 22.66
CA ILE A 100 -16.24 24.05 21.36
C ILE A 100 -14.71 24.05 21.45
N CYS A 101 -14.14 24.91 22.30
CA CYS A 101 -12.69 25.09 22.44
C CYS A 101 -12.02 24.22 23.52
N GLU A 102 -12.79 23.43 24.27
CA GLU A 102 -12.28 22.52 25.31
C GLU A 102 -11.99 21.12 24.71
N ASP A 103 -12.09 20.06 25.51
CA ASP A 103 -11.81 18.69 25.10
C ASP A 103 -12.76 18.20 23.97
N LEU A 104 -12.40 17.06 23.36
CA LEU A 104 -13.25 16.42 22.36
C LEU A 104 -14.64 16.11 22.93
N LEU A 105 -15.68 16.65 22.30
CA LEU A 105 -17.06 16.44 22.72
C LEU A 105 -17.58 15.04 22.39
N PHE A 106 -16.98 14.37 21.39
CA PHE A 106 -17.45 13.07 20.90
C PHE A 106 -17.17 11.93 21.87
N ASP A 107 -18.22 11.23 22.25
CA ASP A 107 -18.21 9.92 22.90
C ASP A 107 -19.31 9.06 22.26
N ASP A 108 -18.99 7.80 21.93
CA ASP A 108 -19.89 6.90 21.20
C ASP A 108 -21.24 6.72 21.91
N LYS A 109 -21.27 6.75 23.25
CA LYS A 109 -22.54 6.63 24.01
C LYS A 109 -23.29 7.95 24.06
N LEU A 110 -22.58 9.07 24.04
CA LEU A 110 -23.19 10.40 24.04
C LEU A 110 -23.94 10.67 22.72
N PHE A 111 -23.34 10.28 21.59
CA PHE A 111 -23.86 10.56 20.25
C PHE A 111 -24.60 9.39 19.57
N ASP A 112 -24.90 8.31 20.29
CA ASP A 112 -25.52 7.07 19.75
C ASP A 112 -26.85 7.31 19.00
N ASN A 113 -27.62 8.33 19.39
CA ASN A 113 -28.90 8.71 18.76
C ASN A 113 -28.81 9.96 17.86
N VAL A 114 -27.61 10.46 17.58
CA VAL A 114 -27.38 11.61 16.71
C VAL A 114 -26.91 11.11 15.35
N SER A 115 -27.63 11.48 14.29
CA SER A 115 -27.21 11.18 12.92
C SER A 115 -26.04 12.10 12.52
N LEU A 116 -24.81 11.63 12.73
CA LEU A 116 -23.61 12.38 12.37
C LEU A 116 -23.50 12.54 10.85
N SER A 117 -23.12 13.75 10.41
CA SER A 117 -22.85 14.00 9.00
C SER A 117 -21.56 13.27 8.56
N THR A 118 -21.46 12.93 7.27
CA THR A 118 -20.26 12.32 6.67
C THR A 118 -19.00 13.15 6.93
N ARG A 119 -19.14 14.49 7.00
CA ARG A 119 -18.05 15.40 7.34
C ARG A 119 -17.56 15.21 8.78
N THR A 120 -18.49 15.09 9.73
CA THR A 120 -18.16 14.81 11.14
C THR A 120 -17.51 13.44 11.29
N GLN A 121 -18.02 12.42 10.58
CA GLN A 121 -17.42 11.07 10.54
C GLN A 121 -16.00 11.07 9.95
N ASN A 122 -15.77 11.83 8.87
CA ASN A 122 -14.44 11.96 8.26
C ASN A 122 -13.44 12.70 9.15
N LEU A 123 -13.91 13.64 9.98
CA LEU A 123 -13.08 14.35 10.96
C LEU A 123 -12.78 13.47 12.18
N LEU A 124 -13.68 12.56 12.57
CA LEU A 124 -13.43 11.59 13.65
C LEU A 124 -12.37 10.54 13.28
N GLY A 125 -12.19 10.26 11.98
CA GLY A 125 -11.16 9.34 11.48
C GLY A 125 -9.74 9.91 11.39
N LYS A 126 -9.53 11.18 11.78
CA LYS A 126 -8.22 11.85 11.80
C LYS A 126 -7.97 12.34 13.22
N GLU A 127 -6.78 12.12 13.79
CA GLU A 127 -6.42 12.74 15.09
C GLU A 127 -6.49 14.27 14.93
N PRO A 128 -7.48 14.97 15.53
CA PRO A 128 -7.66 16.38 15.29
C PRO A 128 -6.55 17.15 16.03
N GLY A 129 -5.66 17.79 15.28
CA GLY A 129 -4.67 18.71 15.84
C GLY A 129 -5.32 19.94 16.50
N VAL A 130 -4.48 20.83 17.04
CA VAL A 130 -4.86 22.02 17.83
C VAL A 130 -5.92 22.92 17.17
N VAL A 131 -5.95 23.01 15.83
CA VAL A 131 -6.93 23.81 15.06
C VAL A 131 -8.14 22.98 14.61
N GLY A 132 -7.98 21.66 14.48
CA GLY A 132 -9.04 20.74 14.03
C GLY A 132 -10.07 20.40 15.10
N LEU A 133 -9.70 20.53 16.38
CA LEU A 133 -10.57 20.20 17.51
C LEU A 133 -11.80 21.15 17.61
N PRO A 134 -11.66 22.49 17.59
CA PRO A 134 -12.82 23.39 17.54
C PRO A 134 -13.70 23.17 16.32
N GLN A 135 -13.11 22.83 15.17
CA GLN A 135 -13.85 22.51 13.96
C GLN A 135 -14.71 21.24 14.15
N LEU A 136 -14.14 20.16 14.69
CA LEU A 136 -14.86 18.92 14.96
C LEU A 136 -15.95 19.11 16.01
N ASN A 137 -15.63 19.76 17.13
CA ASN A 137 -16.58 20.06 18.19
C ASN A 137 -17.75 20.94 17.71
N ARG A 138 -17.48 21.93 16.86
CA ARG A 138 -18.52 22.75 16.23
C ARG A 138 -19.45 21.91 15.35
N ARG A 139 -18.92 20.94 14.61
CA ARG A 139 -19.72 20.05 13.73
C ARG A 139 -20.57 19.06 14.50
N LEU A 140 -20.02 18.48 15.57
CA LEU A 140 -20.78 17.65 16.51
C LEU A 140 -21.96 18.41 17.11
N LEU A 141 -21.76 19.68 17.46
CA LEU A 141 -22.82 20.55 17.95
C LEU A 141 -23.89 20.85 16.88
N GLU A 142 -23.49 21.08 15.62
CA GLU A 142 -24.41 21.26 14.49
C GLU A 142 -25.24 19.99 14.22
N ASP A 143 -24.63 18.80 14.30
CA ASP A 143 -25.32 17.53 14.08
C ASP A 143 -26.32 17.23 15.22
N ALA A 144 -25.95 17.50 16.47
CA ALA A 144 -26.82 17.30 17.64
C ALA A 144 -28.03 18.24 17.67
N TYR A 145 -27.87 19.49 17.20
CA TYR A 145 -28.90 20.53 17.21
C TYR A 145 -29.28 20.99 15.78
N SER A 146 -29.41 20.03 14.87
CA SER A 146 -29.58 20.29 13.43
C SER A 146 -30.83 21.06 13.01
N ASN A 147 -31.86 21.17 13.88
CA ASN A 147 -33.03 22.02 13.64
C ASN A 147 -32.89 23.41 14.27
N GLU A 148 -32.05 23.53 15.30
CA GLU A 148 -31.94 24.71 16.15
C GLU A 148 -30.73 25.59 15.81
N ILE A 149 -29.70 25.01 15.19
CA ILE A 149 -28.45 25.66 14.81
C ILE A 149 -28.25 25.51 13.30
N ALA A 150 -28.03 26.63 12.61
CA ALA A 150 -27.68 26.61 11.20
C ALA A 150 -26.29 25.99 10.98
N PRO A 151 -26.09 25.15 9.94
CA PRO A 151 -24.76 24.74 9.51
C PRO A 151 -23.99 25.98 9.03
N GLY A 152 -22.77 26.18 9.51
CA GLY A 152 -22.04 27.45 9.40
C GLY A 152 -21.73 28.02 7.99
N LEU A 153 -22.13 27.38 6.88
CA LEU A 153 -21.75 27.80 5.52
C LEU A 153 -22.83 27.64 4.41
N THR A 154 -24.06 27.21 4.69
CA THR A 154 -25.00 26.72 3.63
C THR A 154 -26.11 27.68 3.18
N LEU A 155 -26.08 28.97 3.52
CA LEU A 155 -27.19 29.89 3.20
C LEU A 155 -27.38 30.18 1.69
N SER A 156 -26.42 29.90 0.81
CA SER A 156 -26.53 30.26 -0.61
C SER A 156 -27.32 29.26 -1.47
N CYS A 157 -27.34 27.97 -1.15
CA CYS A 157 -27.94 26.95 -2.02
C CYS A 157 -29.41 26.60 -1.68
N PHE A 158 -29.95 27.12 -0.57
CA PHE A 158 -31.33 26.88 -0.17
C PHE A 158 -32.33 27.64 -1.04
N MET A 159 -33.42 26.97 -1.39
CA MET A 159 -34.55 27.61 -2.04
C MET A 159 -35.41 28.37 -1.04
N THR A 160 -35.88 29.52 -1.52
CA THR A 160 -36.92 30.35 -0.89
C THR A 160 -38.16 30.38 -1.78
N ASP A 161 -39.24 30.98 -1.27
CA ASP A 161 -40.46 31.22 -2.04
C ASP A 161 -40.23 32.07 -3.29
N LYS A 162 -39.24 32.96 -3.26
CA LYS A 162 -38.81 33.80 -4.40
C LYS A 162 -38.09 33.04 -5.51
N ASP A 163 -37.67 31.80 -5.25
CA ASP A 163 -36.98 30.96 -6.24
C ASP A 163 -37.95 30.12 -7.08
N LEU A 164 -39.22 30.03 -6.70
CA LEU A 164 -40.26 29.38 -7.50
C LEU A 164 -40.95 30.43 -8.39
N LEU A 165 -40.55 30.49 -9.66
CA LEU A 165 -41.08 31.44 -10.64
C LEU A 165 -42.49 31.06 -11.12
N GLU A 166 -42.73 29.76 -11.32
CA GLU A 166 -44.03 29.23 -11.76
C GLU A 166 -44.53 28.11 -10.83
N PRO A 167 -44.89 28.44 -9.57
CA PRO A 167 -45.21 27.44 -8.55
C PRO A 167 -46.39 26.52 -8.92
N ARG A 168 -47.37 27.04 -9.67
CA ARG A 168 -48.51 26.25 -10.18
C ARG A 168 -48.07 25.21 -11.21
N THR A 169 -47.31 25.63 -12.23
CA THR A 169 -46.83 24.75 -13.30
C THR A 169 -45.87 23.70 -12.74
N PHE A 170 -45.00 24.11 -11.82
CA PHE A 170 -44.04 23.24 -11.17
C PHE A 170 -44.70 22.15 -10.32
N ALA A 171 -45.65 22.52 -9.44
CA ALA A 171 -46.41 21.55 -8.64
C ALA A 171 -47.18 20.56 -9.53
N LEU A 172 -47.79 21.03 -10.62
CA LEU A 172 -48.46 20.13 -11.57
C LEU A 172 -47.48 19.19 -12.30
N SER A 173 -46.28 19.66 -12.65
CA SER A 173 -45.22 18.82 -13.26
C SER A 173 -44.79 17.70 -12.33
N LEU A 174 -44.50 18.04 -11.06
CA LEU A 174 -44.13 17.05 -10.04
C LEU A 174 -45.27 16.06 -9.81
N ARG A 175 -46.53 16.51 -9.73
CA ARG A 175 -47.68 15.63 -9.56
C ARG A 175 -47.82 14.63 -10.71
N ILE A 176 -47.79 15.13 -11.94
CA ILE A 176 -47.95 14.32 -13.16
C ILE A 176 -46.78 13.34 -13.30
N GLY A 177 -45.54 13.78 -13.01
CA GLY A 177 -44.35 12.93 -13.06
C GLY A 177 -44.05 12.40 -14.45
N LYS A 178 -44.13 13.26 -15.48
CA LYS A 178 -43.94 12.84 -16.88
C LYS A 178 -42.50 12.42 -17.17
N ASP A 179 -41.52 13.18 -16.65
CA ASP A 179 -40.09 12.92 -16.80
C ASP A 179 -39.51 12.18 -15.58
N PRO A 180 -38.33 11.52 -15.72
CA PRO A 180 -37.70 10.77 -14.63
C PRO A 180 -37.35 11.63 -13.40
N VAL A 181 -36.97 12.89 -13.60
CA VAL A 181 -36.61 13.81 -12.50
C VAL A 181 -37.85 14.16 -11.69
N SER A 182 -38.97 14.50 -12.32
CA SER A 182 -40.25 14.81 -11.65
C SER A 182 -40.75 13.63 -10.80
N ARG A 183 -40.63 12.40 -11.30
CA ARG A 183 -41.01 11.18 -10.55
C ARG A 183 -40.15 11.01 -9.31
N TYR A 184 -38.83 11.08 -9.48
CA TYR A 184 -37.90 10.95 -8.37
C TYR A 184 -38.13 12.03 -7.30
N LEU A 185 -38.24 13.29 -7.69
CA LEU A 185 -38.46 14.39 -6.75
C LEU A 185 -39.77 14.22 -5.98
N ARG A 186 -40.86 13.82 -6.65
CA ARG A 186 -42.14 13.51 -6.01
C ARG A 186 -42.00 12.41 -4.96
N ASP A 187 -41.22 11.39 -5.25
CA ASP A 187 -40.97 10.25 -4.37
C ASP A 187 -39.99 10.57 -3.22
N CYS A 188 -39.25 11.67 -3.32
CA CYS A 188 -38.44 12.23 -2.23
C CYS A 188 -39.22 13.22 -1.34
N LEU A 189 -40.41 13.69 -1.74
CA LEU A 189 -41.20 14.59 -0.90
C LEU A 189 -41.68 13.90 0.38
N ARG A 190 -41.70 14.66 1.48
CA ARG A 190 -42.28 14.23 2.76
C ARG A 190 -43.72 13.72 2.55
N PRO A 191 -44.18 12.69 3.30
CA PRO A 191 -45.49 12.09 3.07
C PRO A 191 -46.66 13.08 3.04
N THR A 192 -46.66 14.05 3.97
CA THR A 192 -47.67 15.10 4.07
C THR A 192 -47.64 16.08 2.88
N THR A 193 -46.46 16.49 2.45
CA THR A 193 -46.26 17.35 1.27
C THR A 193 -46.64 16.63 -0.02
N ARG A 194 -46.34 15.33 -0.13
CA ARG A 194 -46.73 14.50 -1.27
C ARG A 194 -48.25 14.38 -1.37
N GLN A 195 -48.94 14.19 -0.25
CA GLN A 195 -50.39 14.17 -0.22
C GLN A 195 -50.98 15.51 -0.68
N GLN A 196 -50.48 16.62 -0.15
CA GLN A 196 -50.89 17.97 -0.59
C GLN A 196 -50.63 18.20 -2.09
N LEU A 197 -49.53 17.66 -2.63
CA LEU A 197 -49.21 17.70 -4.05
C LEU A 197 -50.22 16.90 -4.90
N MET A 198 -50.64 15.72 -4.44
CA MET A 198 -51.63 14.89 -5.13
C MET A 198 -53.02 15.54 -5.13
N ASP A 199 -53.40 16.13 -4.00
CA ASP A 199 -54.68 16.82 -3.81
C ASP A 199 -54.76 18.15 -4.60
N TYR A 200 -53.61 18.72 -4.98
CA TYR A 200 -53.55 19.99 -5.71
C TYR A 200 -54.04 19.84 -7.15
N THR A 201 -55.27 20.26 -7.42
CA THR A 201 -55.92 20.18 -8.75
C THR A 201 -55.37 21.17 -9.78
N GLY A 202 -54.61 22.17 -9.34
CA GLY A 202 -54.11 23.23 -10.20
C GLY A 202 -55.15 24.27 -10.60
N ALA A 203 -56.36 24.28 -10.04
CA ALA A 203 -57.41 25.25 -10.39
C ALA A 203 -57.12 26.67 -9.87
N ALA A 204 -56.48 26.79 -8.71
CA ALA A 204 -56.06 28.03 -8.06
C ALA A 204 -54.55 28.00 -7.77
N PRO A 205 -53.89 29.15 -7.49
CA PRO A 205 -52.50 29.16 -7.04
C PRO A 205 -52.28 28.24 -5.82
N PRO A 206 -51.10 27.60 -5.70
CA PRO A 206 -50.79 26.76 -4.54
C PRO A 206 -50.92 27.55 -3.22
N PRO A 207 -51.58 27.02 -2.17
CA PRO A 207 -51.66 27.69 -0.88
C PRO A 207 -50.25 27.94 -0.28
N PRO A 208 -50.00 29.08 0.41
CA PRO A 208 -48.69 29.38 0.98
C PRO A 208 -48.14 28.28 1.91
N ALA A 209 -49.01 27.64 2.70
CA ALA A 209 -48.62 26.53 3.57
C ALA A 209 -48.11 25.31 2.78
N PHE A 210 -48.72 25.02 1.63
CA PHE A 210 -48.27 23.95 0.74
C PHE A 210 -46.96 24.33 0.04
N LEU A 211 -46.80 25.59 -0.40
CA LEU A 211 -45.55 26.07 -0.99
C LEU A 211 -44.38 25.98 -0.02
N ASN A 212 -44.56 26.42 1.22
CA ASN A 212 -43.52 26.33 2.25
C ASN A 212 -43.15 24.88 2.54
N ALA A 213 -44.13 23.97 2.59
CA ALA A 213 -43.87 22.54 2.78
C ALA A 213 -43.14 21.89 1.58
N LEU A 214 -43.45 22.34 0.36
CA LEU A 214 -42.80 21.91 -0.88
C LEU A 214 -41.35 22.39 -0.92
N ILE A 215 -41.09 23.66 -0.62
CA ILE A 215 -39.75 24.25 -0.56
C ILE A 215 -38.90 23.55 0.50
N ALA A 216 -39.46 23.31 1.70
CA ALA A 216 -38.76 22.60 2.77
C ALA A 216 -38.37 21.17 2.36
N SER A 217 -39.23 20.45 1.65
CA SER A 217 -38.93 19.11 1.14
C SER A 217 -37.84 19.14 0.07
N LEU A 218 -37.85 20.14 -0.82
CA LEU A 218 -36.83 20.26 -1.86
C LEU A 218 -35.47 20.67 -1.30
N ASN A 219 -35.43 21.51 -0.26
CA ASN A 219 -34.19 21.82 0.45
C ASN A 219 -33.59 20.57 1.13
N GLN A 220 -34.41 19.62 1.58
CA GLN A 220 -33.89 18.31 2.02
C GLN A 220 -33.27 17.50 0.87
N VAL A 221 -33.87 17.52 -0.32
CA VAL A 221 -33.29 16.86 -1.51
C VAL A 221 -31.98 17.51 -1.94
N ILE A 222 -31.86 18.84 -1.80
CA ILE A 222 -30.60 19.55 -2.07
C ILE A 222 -29.48 19.04 -1.17
N LEU A 223 -29.76 18.80 0.12
CA LEU A 223 -28.78 18.34 1.10
C LEU A 223 -28.47 16.84 1.08
N SER A 224 -29.32 16.03 0.44
CA SER A 224 -29.16 14.57 0.39
C SER A 224 -27.99 14.12 -0.51
N ASP A 225 -27.92 12.81 -0.77
CA ASP A 225 -26.96 12.22 -1.71
C ASP A 225 -27.04 12.84 -3.11
N ALA A 226 -26.08 12.50 -3.96
CA ALA A 226 -25.97 13.05 -5.31
C ALA A 226 -27.29 12.85 -6.09
N LEU A 227 -27.92 13.96 -6.49
CA LEU A 227 -29.17 13.94 -7.22
C LEU A 227 -28.99 13.41 -8.65
N TYR A 228 -27.80 13.62 -9.22
CA TYR A 228 -27.46 13.23 -10.59
C TYR A 228 -27.36 11.72 -10.75
N ASP A 229 -28.09 11.21 -11.73
CA ASP A 229 -27.97 9.87 -12.27
C ASP A 229 -28.05 10.00 -13.79
N LYS A 230 -27.22 9.24 -14.51
CA LYS A 230 -27.07 9.37 -15.96
C LYS A 230 -28.39 9.12 -16.68
N ASP A 231 -29.12 8.09 -16.28
CA ASP A 231 -30.39 7.73 -16.92
C ASP A 231 -31.48 8.74 -16.56
N ARG A 232 -31.52 9.19 -15.28
CA ARG A 232 -32.49 10.17 -14.78
C ARG A 232 -32.38 11.53 -15.48
N PHE A 233 -31.17 12.00 -15.79
CA PHE A 233 -30.92 13.32 -16.38
C PHE A 233 -30.68 13.29 -17.90
N THR A 234 -30.93 12.16 -18.58
CA THR A 234 -30.69 12.00 -20.03
C THR A 234 -31.33 13.09 -20.90
N GLU A 235 -32.55 13.53 -20.55
CA GLU A 235 -33.30 14.53 -21.32
C GLU A 235 -33.07 15.98 -20.84
N VAL A 236 -32.23 16.19 -19.83
CA VAL A 236 -31.96 17.51 -19.24
C VAL A 236 -30.70 18.13 -19.87
N SER A 237 -30.84 19.36 -20.37
CA SER A 237 -29.72 20.12 -20.94
C SER A 237 -28.85 20.76 -19.84
N LEU A 238 -27.87 20.00 -19.33
CA LEU A 238 -26.96 20.47 -18.27
C LEU A 238 -26.01 21.58 -18.73
N THR A 239 -25.80 22.59 -17.87
CA THR A 239 -24.83 23.66 -18.14
C THR A 239 -23.38 23.19 -18.01
N LYS A 240 -22.43 23.94 -18.57
CA LYS A 240 -20.99 23.63 -18.47
C LYS A 240 -20.52 23.54 -17.01
N LYS A 241 -21.05 24.40 -16.13
CA LYS A 241 -20.72 24.41 -14.69
C LYS A 241 -21.21 23.13 -14.00
N THR A 242 -22.45 22.71 -14.27
CA THR A 242 -23.00 21.47 -13.71
C THR A 242 -22.23 20.23 -14.17
N LYS A 243 -21.82 20.17 -15.45
CA LYS A 243 -21.00 19.06 -15.98
C LYS A 243 -19.62 18.96 -15.32
N LEU A 244 -18.93 20.08 -15.16
CA LEU A 244 -17.65 20.13 -14.46
C LEU A 244 -17.77 19.63 -13.02
N LEU A 245 -18.82 20.04 -12.31
CA LEU A 245 -19.07 19.57 -10.95
C LEU A 245 -19.36 18.06 -10.91
N ILE A 246 -20.16 17.52 -11.81
CA ILE A 246 -20.41 16.06 -11.88
C ILE A 246 -19.09 15.28 -12.04
N ASP A 247 -18.19 15.74 -12.91
CA ASP A 247 -16.90 15.07 -13.15
C ASP A 247 -15.99 15.10 -11.90
N GLN A 248 -16.14 16.13 -11.06
CA GLN A 248 -15.39 16.31 -9.82
C GLN A 248 -15.92 15.48 -8.63
N LYS A 249 -17.08 14.83 -8.76
CA LYS A 249 -17.75 14.04 -7.69
C LYS A 249 -17.74 14.78 -6.33
N PRO A 250 -18.40 15.94 -6.23
CA PRO A 250 -18.24 16.85 -5.11
C PRO A 250 -19.01 16.35 -3.90
N GLU A 251 -18.48 16.61 -2.71
CA GLU A 251 -19.09 16.27 -1.42
C GLU A 251 -19.53 17.52 -0.65
N GLY A 252 -20.33 17.34 0.41
CA GLY A 252 -20.75 18.42 1.32
C GLY A 252 -21.48 19.58 0.62
N ASP A 253 -21.08 20.82 0.93
CA ASP A 253 -21.73 22.05 0.44
C ASP A 253 -21.64 22.18 -1.09
N THR A 254 -20.54 21.70 -1.69
CA THR A 254 -20.37 21.68 -3.15
C THR A 254 -21.30 20.65 -3.80
N ARG A 255 -21.60 19.53 -3.13
CA ARG A 255 -22.66 18.58 -3.55
C ARG A 255 -24.03 19.22 -3.48
N ALA A 256 -24.32 19.94 -2.40
CA ALA A 256 -25.59 20.65 -2.24
C ALA A 256 -25.76 21.72 -3.34
N LEU A 257 -24.71 22.48 -3.65
CA LEU A 257 -24.70 23.42 -4.77
C LEU A 257 -24.90 22.70 -6.12
N MET A 258 -24.24 21.56 -6.34
CA MET A 258 -24.45 20.74 -7.54
C MET A 258 -25.91 20.27 -7.65
N ASN A 259 -26.50 19.75 -6.57
CA ASN A 259 -27.90 19.33 -6.52
C ASN A 259 -28.85 20.50 -6.81
N ARG A 260 -28.55 21.69 -6.28
CA ARG A 260 -29.28 22.93 -6.58
C ARG A 260 -29.22 23.29 -8.06
N LEU A 261 -28.03 23.27 -8.68
CA LEU A 261 -27.84 23.55 -10.10
C LEU A 261 -28.54 22.51 -11.00
N LEU A 262 -28.55 21.24 -10.59
CA LEU A 262 -29.28 20.18 -11.29
C LEU A 262 -30.79 20.42 -11.30
N LEU A 263 -31.36 20.91 -10.20
CA LEU A 263 -32.78 21.31 -10.15
C LEU A 263 -33.06 22.49 -11.08
N GLU A 264 -32.17 23.47 -11.16
CA GLU A 264 -32.31 24.61 -12.08
C GLU A 264 -32.22 24.21 -13.55
N ASP A 265 -31.31 23.30 -13.88
CA ASP A 265 -31.14 22.78 -15.24
C ASP A 265 -32.34 21.92 -15.65
N ALA A 266 -32.94 21.17 -14.71
CA ALA A 266 -34.15 20.38 -14.96
C ALA A 266 -35.42 21.23 -15.09
N TYR A 267 -35.52 22.34 -14.35
CA TYR A 267 -36.73 23.19 -14.32
C TYR A 267 -36.44 24.68 -14.58
N PRO A 268 -35.82 25.05 -15.71
CA PRO A 268 -35.29 26.40 -15.94
C PRO A 268 -36.34 27.51 -16.03
N LYS A 269 -37.62 27.15 -16.23
CA LYS A 269 -38.77 28.09 -16.24
C LYS A 269 -39.50 28.16 -14.90
N ALA A 270 -39.39 27.10 -14.09
CA ALA A 270 -40.12 26.97 -12.83
C ALA A 270 -39.26 27.33 -11.62
N ILE A 271 -37.95 27.11 -11.70
CA ILE A 271 -36.98 27.43 -10.67
C ILE A 271 -36.09 28.56 -11.19
N ARG A 272 -36.01 29.64 -10.41
CA ARG A 272 -35.11 30.75 -10.67
C ARG A 272 -33.69 30.21 -10.65
N ARG A 273 -32.92 30.49 -11.71
CA ARG A 273 -31.48 30.21 -11.71
C ARG A 273 -30.85 30.89 -10.51
N HIS A 274 -30.09 30.13 -9.73
CA HIS A 274 -29.30 30.66 -8.64
C HIS A 274 -28.38 31.71 -9.25
N ALA A 275 -28.68 32.96 -8.91
CA ALA A 275 -27.83 34.06 -9.30
C ALA A 275 -26.46 33.77 -8.69
N PRO A 276 -25.36 33.99 -9.44
CA PRO A 276 -24.06 34.02 -8.79
C PRO A 276 -24.17 34.96 -7.59
N SER A 277 -23.56 34.58 -6.47
CA SER A 277 -23.57 35.43 -5.29
C SER A 277 -23.17 36.83 -5.75
N PRO A 278 -23.91 37.89 -5.36
CA PRO A 278 -23.47 39.24 -5.66
C PRO A 278 -22.05 39.41 -5.12
N ILE A 279 -21.23 40.24 -5.76
CA ILE A 279 -20.00 40.67 -5.12
C ILE A 279 -20.41 41.46 -3.87
N GLU A 280 -20.06 40.92 -2.72
CA GLU A 280 -20.19 41.59 -1.43
C GLU A 280 -18.88 42.34 -1.17
N VAL A 281 -18.94 43.65 -0.95
CA VAL A 281 -17.78 44.45 -0.52
C VAL A 281 -18.08 45.01 0.86
N GLN A 282 -17.20 44.73 1.80
CA GLN A 282 -17.20 45.30 3.14
C GLN A 282 -15.88 46.06 3.32
N ALA A 283 -15.89 47.20 4.00
CA ALA A 283 -14.72 48.00 4.33
C ALA A 283 -15.08 48.99 5.43
N ASP A 284 -14.09 49.61 6.05
CA ASP A 284 -14.29 50.71 7.01
C ASP A 284 -14.94 51.93 6.34
N SER A 285 -14.57 52.20 5.08
CA SER A 285 -15.18 53.20 4.21
C SER A 285 -15.48 52.64 2.83
N LEU A 286 -16.68 52.92 2.31
CA LEU A 286 -17.13 52.51 0.98
C LEU A 286 -17.60 53.73 0.18
N GLU A 287 -17.03 53.92 -1.00
CA GLU A 287 -17.44 54.92 -1.98
C GLU A 287 -17.94 54.24 -3.25
N TYR A 288 -19.06 54.69 -3.82
CA TYR A 288 -19.61 54.16 -5.07
C TYR A 288 -19.63 55.23 -6.16
N GLU A 289 -18.80 55.05 -7.19
CA GLU A 289 -18.73 55.94 -8.35
C GLU A 289 -19.70 55.45 -9.44
N HIS A 290 -20.91 56.01 -9.43
CA HIS A 290 -22.04 55.54 -10.25
C HIS A 290 -21.76 55.56 -11.76
N GLU A 291 -21.05 56.58 -12.27
CA GLU A 291 -20.77 56.70 -13.72
C GLU A 291 -19.83 55.61 -14.25
N LYS A 292 -18.97 55.05 -13.39
CA LYS A 292 -17.98 54.04 -13.78
C LYS A 292 -18.31 52.63 -13.26
N ASN A 293 -19.40 52.48 -12.50
CA ASN A 293 -19.78 51.25 -11.79
C ASN A 293 -18.65 50.72 -10.88
N LEU A 294 -17.89 51.62 -10.24
CA LEU A 294 -16.78 51.29 -9.36
C LEU A 294 -17.21 51.41 -7.90
N MET A 295 -16.93 50.38 -7.11
CA MET A 295 -17.04 50.38 -5.65
C MET A 295 -15.62 50.40 -5.08
N ILE A 296 -15.31 51.43 -4.30
CA ILE A 296 -13.99 51.68 -3.73
C ILE A 296 -14.10 51.46 -2.21
N GLY A 297 -13.41 50.45 -1.71
CA GLY A 297 -13.29 50.15 -0.28
C GLY A 297 -11.94 50.59 0.27
N THR A 298 -11.92 51.19 1.46
CA THR A 298 -10.69 51.55 2.20
C THR A 298 -10.80 51.10 3.66
N GLY A 299 -9.76 50.46 4.17
CA GLY A 299 -9.67 49.91 5.54
C GLY A 299 -10.40 48.57 5.67
N HIS A 300 -9.69 47.53 6.13
CA HIS A 300 -10.20 46.16 6.34
C HIS A 300 -11.15 45.68 5.23
N VAL A 301 -10.76 45.89 3.98
CA VAL A 301 -11.60 45.61 2.83
C VAL A 301 -11.74 44.10 2.70
N LEU A 302 -12.97 43.61 2.56
CA LEU A 302 -13.32 42.23 2.25
C LEU A 302 -14.25 42.24 1.03
N VAL A 303 -13.77 41.68 -0.09
CA VAL A 303 -14.54 41.40 -1.29
C VAL A 303 -14.82 39.90 -1.34
N ARG A 304 -16.09 39.50 -1.34
CA ARG A 304 -16.48 38.08 -1.36
C ARG A 304 -17.42 37.78 -2.51
N ARG A 305 -17.23 36.61 -3.12
CA ARG A 305 -18.18 36.05 -4.09
C ARG A 305 -18.08 34.53 -4.11
N ASP A 306 -19.20 33.85 -3.91
CA ASP A 306 -19.26 32.38 -3.84
C ASP A 306 -18.30 31.83 -2.76
N ASN A 307 -17.31 31.00 -3.12
CA ASN A 307 -16.28 30.47 -2.21
C ASN A 307 -14.93 31.23 -2.28
N GLU A 308 -14.88 32.36 -3.00
CA GLU A 308 -13.69 33.18 -3.16
C GLU A 308 -13.80 34.42 -2.27
N SER A 309 -12.76 34.68 -1.46
CA SER A 309 -12.67 35.86 -0.60
C SER A 309 -11.35 36.60 -0.84
N LEU A 310 -11.41 37.92 -0.83
CA LEU A 310 -10.26 38.80 -1.03
C LEU A 310 -10.27 39.86 0.06
N ARG A 311 -9.20 39.94 0.83
CA ARG A 311 -8.98 40.93 1.88
C ARG A 311 -7.85 41.88 1.51
N GLY A 312 -7.87 43.11 2.00
CA GLY A 312 -6.77 44.07 1.86
C GLY A 312 -7.06 45.44 2.47
N ASP A 313 -6.13 46.36 2.36
CA ASP A 313 -6.26 47.72 2.91
C ASP A 313 -7.09 48.63 1.99
N HIS A 314 -7.05 48.39 0.67
CA HIS A 314 -7.78 49.15 -0.33
C HIS A 314 -8.20 48.24 -1.49
N ALA A 315 -9.45 48.37 -1.98
CA ALA A 315 -9.87 47.67 -3.19
C ALA A 315 -10.81 48.50 -4.07
N VAL A 316 -10.59 48.41 -5.38
CA VAL A 316 -11.47 48.99 -6.41
C VAL A 316 -12.13 47.86 -7.18
N VAL A 317 -13.46 47.78 -7.09
CA VAL A 317 -14.27 46.71 -7.65
C VAL A 317 -15.18 47.28 -8.74
N ASN A 318 -15.05 46.79 -9.98
CA ASN A 318 -16.03 47.08 -11.02
C ASN A 318 -17.21 46.11 -10.90
N MET A 319 -18.38 46.64 -10.53
CA MET A 319 -19.58 45.86 -10.25
C MET A 319 -20.21 45.24 -11.51
N GLN A 320 -19.80 45.66 -12.72
CA GLN A 320 -20.31 45.14 -13.99
C GLN A 320 -19.36 44.13 -14.64
N SER A 321 -18.07 44.44 -14.72
CA SER A 321 -17.06 43.56 -15.32
C SER A 321 -16.51 42.53 -14.35
N TYR A 322 -16.75 42.72 -13.04
CA TYR A 322 -16.23 41.91 -11.93
C TYR A 322 -14.70 41.96 -11.78
N ASP A 323 -14.07 43.00 -12.33
CA ASP A 323 -12.65 43.28 -12.13
C ASP A 323 -12.43 43.90 -10.75
N VAL A 324 -11.44 43.38 -10.03
CA VAL A 324 -11.02 43.89 -8.73
C VAL A 324 -9.53 44.17 -8.74
N LEU A 325 -9.17 45.34 -8.23
CA LEU A 325 -7.81 45.73 -7.92
C LEU A 325 -7.71 45.92 -6.41
N ALA A 326 -6.98 45.05 -5.71
CA ALA A 326 -6.71 45.18 -4.28
C ALA A 326 -5.25 45.54 -4.03
N GLU A 327 -4.99 46.37 -3.02
CA GLU A 327 -3.67 46.86 -2.63
C GLU A 327 -3.55 46.92 -1.08
N GLY A 328 -2.38 46.58 -0.57
CA GLY A 328 -2.04 46.55 0.85
C GLY A 328 -2.56 45.30 1.57
N ASN A 329 -1.65 44.53 2.19
CA ASN A 329 -1.95 43.31 2.97
C ASN A 329 -3.00 42.41 2.30
N VAL A 330 -2.81 42.12 1.02
CA VAL A 330 -3.80 41.44 0.20
C VAL A 330 -3.78 39.95 0.51
N THR A 331 -4.90 39.42 0.97
CA THR A 331 -5.09 37.98 1.19
C THR A 331 -6.22 37.49 0.30
N PHE A 332 -5.96 36.54 -0.59
CA PHE A 332 -6.98 35.87 -1.39
C PHE A 332 -7.13 34.43 -0.90
N GLU A 333 -8.37 33.98 -0.76
CA GLU A 333 -8.72 32.64 -0.26
C GLU A 333 -9.75 32.01 -1.18
N ARG A 334 -9.54 30.74 -1.53
CA ARG A 334 -10.50 29.90 -2.25
C ARG A 334 -10.39 28.47 -1.73
N ASP A 335 -11.48 27.93 -1.18
CA ASP A 335 -11.49 26.59 -0.60
C ASP A 335 -10.40 26.40 0.47
N SER A 336 -9.33 25.65 0.18
CA SER A 336 -8.16 25.45 1.05
C SER A 336 -6.91 26.24 0.62
N ASP A 337 -6.98 26.91 -0.52
CA ASP A 337 -5.85 27.63 -1.09
C ASP A 337 -5.81 29.06 -0.52
N LEU A 338 -4.62 29.48 -0.08
CA LEU A 338 -4.37 30.77 0.54
C LEU A 338 -3.25 31.49 -0.19
N TRP A 339 -3.47 32.75 -0.58
CA TRP A 339 -2.49 33.61 -1.21
C TRP A 339 -2.35 34.91 -0.41
N VAL A 340 -1.12 35.33 -0.17
CA VAL A 340 -0.79 36.57 0.52
C VAL A 340 0.19 37.37 -0.32
N GLY A 341 -0.12 38.64 -0.55
CA GLY A 341 0.69 39.55 -1.37
C GLY A 341 0.36 41.02 -1.10
N ASN A 342 0.98 41.92 -1.84
CA ASN A 342 0.76 43.36 -1.67
C ASN A 342 -0.25 43.95 -2.66
N LYS A 343 -0.47 43.30 -3.80
CA LYS A 343 -1.32 43.80 -4.87
C LYS A 343 -1.88 42.65 -5.69
N LEU A 344 -3.15 42.75 -6.06
CA LEU A 344 -3.84 41.72 -6.83
C LEU A 344 -4.81 42.37 -7.82
N ARG A 345 -4.76 41.91 -9.07
CA ARG A 345 -5.75 42.24 -10.09
C ARG A 345 -6.45 40.96 -10.52
N TYR A 346 -7.73 40.85 -10.21
CA TYR A 346 -8.48 39.61 -10.42
C TYR A 346 -9.86 39.88 -11.00
N ASN A 347 -10.32 38.99 -11.86
CA ASN A 347 -11.66 39.06 -12.41
C ASN A 347 -12.49 37.86 -11.92
N PHE A 348 -13.43 38.10 -11.01
CA PHE A 348 -14.25 37.03 -10.41
C PHE A 348 -15.14 36.30 -11.42
N LYS A 349 -15.37 36.86 -12.62
CA LYS A 349 -16.20 36.22 -13.66
C LYS A 349 -15.40 35.25 -14.53
N SER A 350 -14.21 35.64 -14.96
CA SER A 350 -13.32 34.82 -15.79
C SER A 350 -12.37 33.94 -14.99
N GLN A 351 -12.24 34.20 -13.69
CA GLN A 351 -11.33 33.53 -12.76
C GLN A 351 -9.85 33.64 -13.15
N LYS A 352 -9.50 34.72 -13.87
CA LYS A 352 -8.13 35.02 -14.25
C LYS A 352 -7.67 36.27 -13.53
N GLY A 353 -6.39 36.32 -13.23
CA GLY A 353 -5.81 37.46 -12.52
C GLY A 353 -4.29 37.43 -12.50
N ASP A 354 -3.73 38.59 -12.20
CA ASP A 354 -2.33 38.82 -11.90
C ASP A 354 -2.22 39.13 -10.41
N PHE A 355 -1.46 38.29 -9.72
CA PHE A 355 -1.32 38.28 -8.27
C PHE A 355 0.03 38.89 -7.86
N GLY A 356 0.84 39.35 -8.82
CA GLY A 356 2.13 39.98 -8.56
C GLY A 356 3.09 39.07 -7.77
N GLY A 357 3.93 39.69 -6.95
CA GLY A 357 4.78 38.98 -6.00
C GLY A 357 3.94 38.44 -4.84
N PHE A 358 3.98 37.13 -4.62
CA PHE A 358 3.05 36.45 -3.73
C PHE A 358 3.71 35.31 -2.97
N SER A 359 3.12 34.98 -1.81
CA SER A 359 3.32 33.72 -1.10
C SER A 359 1.99 32.97 -1.09
N ALA A 360 1.99 31.67 -1.37
CA ALA A 360 0.79 30.85 -1.29
C ALA A 360 1.05 29.43 -0.83
N PHE A 361 0.01 28.80 -0.31
CA PHE A 361 -0.05 27.35 -0.21
C PHE A 361 -0.81 26.80 -1.42
N LEU A 362 -0.11 26.03 -2.26
CA LEU A 362 -0.60 25.37 -3.47
C LEU A 362 -0.34 23.87 -3.30
N ASP A 363 -1.33 23.14 -2.80
CA ASP A 363 -1.15 21.76 -2.33
C ASP A 363 -0.28 20.90 -3.27
N PRO A 364 0.82 20.29 -2.78
CA PRO A 364 1.33 20.28 -1.40
C PRO A 364 2.47 21.28 -1.12
N PHE A 365 2.66 22.29 -1.97
CA PHE A 365 3.77 23.24 -1.90
C PHE A 365 3.39 24.57 -1.25
N TYR A 366 4.21 25.01 -0.31
CA TYR A 366 4.37 26.43 0.01
C TYR A 366 5.22 27.07 -1.10
N ALA A 367 4.60 27.98 -1.85
CA ALA A 367 5.18 28.67 -3.00
C ALA A 367 5.42 30.15 -2.70
N LYS A 368 6.58 30.68 -3.09
CA LYS A 368 6.83 32.13 -3.16
C LYS A 368 7.33 32.47 -4.56
N ALA A 369 6.80 33.51 -5.19
CA ALA A 369 7.31 33.93 -6.50
C ALA A 369 7.30 35.46 -6.67
N ASP A 370 8.14 35.95 -7.58
CA ASP A 370 8.24 37.37 -7.93
C ASP A 370 7.03 37.85 -8.72
N SER A 371 6.45 36.96 -9.53
CA SER A 371 5.24 37.20 -10.29
C SER A 371 4.41 35.93 -10.38
N SER A 372 3.09 36.07 -10.27
CA SER A 372 2.16 34.99 -10.48
C SER A 372 0.90 35.41 -11.20
N GLN A 373 0.45 34.50 -12.06
CA GLN A 373 -0.73 34.68 -12.88
C GLN A 373 -1.58 33.42 -12.82
N ARG A 374 -2.88 33.62 -12.66
CA ARG A 374 -3.86 32.56 -12.88
C ARG A 374 -4.27 32.59 -14.34
N VAL A 375 -3.75 31.64 -15.12
CA VAL A 375 -3.87 31.60 -16.60
C VAL A 375 -5.08 30.77 -17.08
N GLY A 376 -5.56 29.86 -16.22
CA GLY A 376 -6.76 29.02 -16.42
C GLY A 376 -7.64 28.97 -15.18
N ALA A 377 -8.70 28.14 -15.19
CA ALA A 377 -9.59 27.99 -14.04
C ALA A 377 -8.83 27.49 -12.80
N ASP A 378 -7.90 26.55 -12.95
CA ASP A 378 -7.15 25.96 -11.83
C ASP A 378 -5.63 25.88 -12.10
N GLU A 379 -5.14 26.58 -13.14
CA GLU A 379 -3.72 26.59 -13.52
C GLU A 379 -3.07 27.94 -13.22
N TYR A 380 -1.93 27.86 -12.51
CA TYR A 380 -1.12 29.01 -12.10
C TYR A 380 0.23 28.98 -12.80
N LEU A 381 0.64 30.13 -13.32
CA LEU A 381 1.98 30.39 -13.85
C LEU A 381 2.73 31.25 -12.85
N LEU A 382 3.87 30.75 -12.35
CA LEU A 382 4.74 31.45 -11.41
C LEU A 382 6.09 31.71 -12.08
N GLU A 383 6.65 32.90 -11.90
CA GLU A 383 7.98 33.26 -12.38
C GLU A 383 8.95 33.50 -11.22
N ASN A 384 10.17 32.97 -11.33
CA ASN A 384 11.19 32.94 -10.26
C ASN A 384 10.62 32.38 -8.95
N ALA A 385 9.99 31.20 -9.03
CA ALA A 385 9.30 30.61 -7.91
C ALA A 385 10.22 29.76 -7.04
N LYS A 386 10.04 29.87 -5.73
CA LYS A 386 10.53 28.96 -4.69
C LYS A 386 9.40 28.05 -4.25
N LEU A 387 9.56 26.74 -4.38
CA LEU A 387 8.58 25.72 -3.98
C LEU A 387 9.15 24.85 -2.86
N SER A 388 8.39 24.62 -1.79
CA SER A 388 8.78 23.80 -0.64
C SER A 388 7.60 23.02 -0.09
N THR A 389 7.80 21.79 0.37
CA THR A 389 6.79 21.05 1.17
C THR A 389 6.89 21.35 2.67
N CYS A 390 7.99 22.00 3.10
CA CYS A 390 8.16 22.55 4.45
C CYS A 390 7.41 23.86 4.58
N GLU A 391 6.82 24.07 5.75
CA GLU A 391 6.25 25.34 6.17
C GLU A 391 7.34 26.33 6.63
N GLY A 392 7.02 27.62 6.62
CA GLY A 392 7.89 28.69 7.11
C GLY A 392 8.80 29.35 6.06
N ASP A 393 9.45 30.44 6.47
CA ASP A 393 10.25 31.30 5.57
C ASP A 393 11.62 30.71 5.18
N HIS A 394 12.10 29.76 5.98
CA HIS A 394 13.40 29.11 5.83
C HIS A 394 13.23 27.59 5.73
N PRO A 395 12.68 27.09 4.61
CA PRO A 395 12.47 25.66 4.43
C PRO A 395 13.79 24.90 4.35
N ASP A 396 13.81 23.70 4.93
CA ASP A 396 14.99 22.83 4.95
C ASP A 396 15.36 22.29 3.57
N ALA A 397 14.38 22.13 2.68
CA ALA A 397 14.58 21.80 1.29
C ALA A 397 13.58 22.55 0.41
N TYR A 398 14.04 23.11 -0.72
CA TYR A 398 13.19 23.84 -1.66
C TYR A 398 13.73 23.81 -3.09
N PHE A 399 12.84 23.98 -4.06
CA PHE A 399 13.17 24.11 -5.46
C PHE A 399 13.08 25.58 -5.88
N LEU A 400 14.11 26.10 -6.53
CA LEU A 400 14.04 27.36 -7.28
C LEU A 400 13.82 27.06 -8.76
N ALA A 401 12.84 27.71 -9.38
CA ALA A 401 12.57 27.53 -10.80
C ALA A 401 12.28 28.87 -11.47
N LYS A 402 12.72 29.04 -12.72
CA LYS A 402 12.45 30.27 -13.48
C LYS A 402 10.99 30.41 -13.89
N LYS A 403 10.36 29.30 -14.27
CA LYS A 403 8.94 29.22 -14.62
C LYS A 403 8.33 27.96 -14.06
N VAL A 404 7.15 28.08 -13.46
CA VAL A 404 6.38 26.97 -12.90
C VAL A 404 4.93 27.08 -13.38
N TRP A 405 4.40 26.01 -13.95
CA TRP A 405 2.98 25.79 -14.17
C TRP A 405 2.50 24.76 -13.16
N ILE A 406 1.54 25.12 -12.33
CA ILE A 406 1.03 24.23 -11.29
C ILE A 406 -0.50 24.20 -11.32
N VAL A 407 -1.04 22.98 -11.23
CA VAL A 407 -2.43 22.72 -10.86
C VAL A 407 -2.38 22.04 -9.50
N PRO A 408 -2.74 22.74 -8.41
CA PRO A 408 -2.69 22.22 -7.04
C PRO A 408 -3.37 20.86 -6.92
N GLY A 409 -2.77 19.94 -6.17
CA GLY A 409 -3.26 18.57 -5.98
C GLY A 409 -3.17 17.65 -7.21
N HIS A 410 -2.79 18.15 -8.40
CA HIS A 410 -2.78 17.38 -9.64
C HIS A 410 -1.40 17.25 -10.30
N HIS A 411 -0.78 18.35 -10.74
CA HIS A 411 0.50 18.27 -11.46
C HIS A 411 1.31 19.56 -11.39
N VAL A 412 2.63 19.41 -11.53
CA VAL A 412 3.60 20.51 -11.57
C VAL A 412 4.51 20.35 -12.79
N ARG A 413 4.73 21.46 -13.50
CA ARG A 413 5.70 21.59 -14.58
C ARG A 413 6.60 22.77 -14.28
N ALA A 414 7.91 22.61 -14.36
CA ALA A 414 8.85 23.68 -14.10
C ALA A 414 10.05 23.65 -15.03
N GLN A 415 10.65 24.83 -15.25
CA GLN A 415 11.83 25.02 -16.10
C GLN A 415 12.98 25.62 -15.30
N HIS A 416 14.19 25.15 -15.58
CA HIS A 416 15.43 25.55 -14.89
C HIS A 416 15.30 25.41 -13.37
N VAL A 417 15.03 24.20 -12.92
CA VAL A 417 14.81 23.85 -11.52
C VAL A 417 16.15 23.60 -10.85
N VAL A 418 16.38 24.21 -9.69
CA VAL A 418 17.53 23.95 -8.82
C VAL A 418 17.01 23.53 -7.45
N LEU A 419 17.37 22.33 -7.01
CA LEU A 419 17.11 21.85 -5.66
C LEU A 419 18.13 22.44 -4.69
N TYR A 420 17.64 23.05 -3.62
CA TYR A 420 18.42 23.50 -2.48
C TYR A 420 18.08 22.67 -1.25
N ILE A 421 19.12 22.24 -0.52
CA ILE A 421 18.99 21.60 0.80
C ILE A 421 19.82 22.41 1.79
N LYS A 422 19.20 22.86 2.89
CA LYS A 422 19.81 23.78 3.88
C LYS A 422 20.52 24.98 3.24
N GLY A 423 19.96 25.50 2.14
CA GLY A 423 20.51 26.64 1.39
C GLY A 423 21.67 26.33 0.43
N VAL A 424 22.10 25.07 0.31
CA VAL A 424 23.13 24.63 -0.64
C VAL A 424 22.46 24.09 -1.91
N PRO A 425 22.84 24.54 -3.12
CA PRO A 425 22.34 23.96 -4.36
C PRO A 425 22.91 22.55 -4.55
N VAL A 426 22.03 21.55 -4.64
CA VAL A 426 22.42 20.13 -4.73
C VAL A 426 22.27 19.58 -6.15
N MET A 427 21.26 20.04 -6.90
CA MET A 427 20.93 19.46 -8.19
C MET A 427 20.26 20.48 -9.12
N TYR A 428 20.60 20.43 -10.42
CA TYR A 428 19.94 21.22 -11.47
C TYR A 428 19.21 20.30 -12.45
N SER A 429 18.01 20.69 -12.85
CA SER A 429 17.27 20.09 -13.96
C SER A 429 16.75 21.16 -14.92
N PRO A 430 16.95 21.03 -16.25
CA PRO A 430 16.39 21.98 -17.21
C PRO A 430 14.85 21.93 -17.26
N TYR A 431 14.24 20.79 -16.93
CA TYR A 431 12.79 20.59 -16.99
C TYR A 431 12.33 19.59 -15.91
N TRP A 432 11.22 19.91 -15.26
CA TRP A 432 10.54 19.04 -14.29
C TRP A 432 9.07 18.93 -14.72
N ASN A 433 8.54 17.72 -14.85
CA ASN A 433 7.14 17.47 -15.17
C ASN A 433 6.68 16.23 -14.42
N GLN A 434 5.73 16.40 -13.50
CA GLN A 434 5.30 15.35 -12.58
C GLN A 434 3.85 15.58 -12.14
N ASN A 435 3.06 14.50 -12.06
CA ASN A 435 1.80 14.55 -11.35
C ASN A 435 2.05 14.44 -9.85
N ILE A 436 1.32 15.21 -9.05
CA ILE A 436 1.41 15.16 -7.59
C ILE A 436 0.94 13.77 -7.13
N GLY A 437 1.81 13.04 -6.42
CA GLY A 437 1.59 11.64 -6.03
C GLY A 437 2.29 10.60 -6.93
N ASP A 438 2.68 10.96 -8.15
CA ASP A 438 3.50 10.10 -9.03
C ASP A 438 4.97 10.06 -8.53
N LYS A 439 5.70 9.04 -8.97
CA LYS A 439 7.12 8.80 -8.63
C LYS A 439 8.05 9.92 -9.09
N ASN A 440 9.25 9.91 -8.52
CA ASN A 440 10.34 10.82 -8.88
C ASN A 440 10.65 10.79 -10.38
N PHE A 441 10.70 11.96 -11.02
CA PHE A 441 11.12 12.07 -12.43
C PHE A 441 12.60 11.72 -12.64
N MET A 442 13.40 11.72 -11.56
CA MET A 442 14.82 11.42 -11.61
C MET A 442 15.32 10.87 -10.26
N SER A 443 16.17 9.85 -10.30
CA SER A 443 16.98 9.35 -9.18
C SER A 443 18.45 9.48 -9.53
N ILE A 444 19.27 9.90 -8.56
CA ILE A 444 20.72 10.07 -8.74
C ILE A 444 21.40 9.54 -7.49
N VAL A 445 22.18 8.47 -7.64
CA VAL A 445 22.85 7.70 -6.59
C VAL A 445 24.36 7.77 -6.71
N PRO A 446 25.02 8.80 -6.12
CA PRO A 446 26.46 8.75 -5.88
C PRO A 446 26.83 7.55 -4.99
N GLY A 447 28.11 7.32 -4.70
CA GLY A 447 28.53 6.24 -3.80
C GLY A 447 29.99 5.89 -3.86
N TYR A 448 30.46 5.18 -2.85
CA TYR A 448 31.76 4.55 -2.84
C TYR A 448 31.64 3.11 -2.39
N SER A 449 32.20 2.21 -3.21
CA SER A 449 32.45 0.83 -2.80
C SER A 449 33.87 0.40 -3.13
N SER A 450 34.40 -0.61 -2.45
CA SER A 450 35.73 -1.14 -2.78
C SER A 450 35.81 -1.72 -4.21
N ARG A 451 34.67 -2.14 -4.78
CA ARG A 451 34.55 -2.66 -6.17
C ARG A 451 34.41 -1.55 -7.21
N MET A 452 33.56 -0.56 -6.97
CA MET A 452 33.25 0.49 -7.95
C MET A 452 34.08 1.77 -7.78
N TYR A 453 34.73 1.93 -6.62
CA TYR A 453 35.22 3.21 -6.08
C TYR A 453 34.11 4.24 -6.09
N ALA A 454 34.42 5.53 -6.29
CA ALA A 454 33.40 6.55 -6.45
C ALA A 454 32.51 6.22 -7.66
N TYR A 455 31.19 6.19 -7.48
CA TYR A 455 30.21 5.96 -8.53
C TYR A 455 29.08 7.00 -8.45
N LEU A 456 28.31 7.09 -9.53
CA LEU A 456 27.12 7.91 -9.71
C LEU A 456 26.16 7.15 -10.63
N LEU A 457 25.17 6.49 -10.04
CA LEU A 457 24.09 5.81 -10.78
C LEU A 457 22.98 6.81 -11.05
N THR A 458 22.35 6.75 -12.21
CA THR A 458 21.26 7.69 -12.54
C THR A 458 20.09 6.97 -13.17
N GLU A 459 18.90 7.47 -12.89
CA GLU A 459 17.66 6.94 -13.45
C GLU A 459 16.76 8.13 -13.81
N PHE A 460 16.51 8.33 -15.10
CA PHE A 460 15.65 9.39 -15.62
C PHE A 460 14.31 8.80 -16.03
N ASN A 461 13.27 9.07 -15.24
CA ASN A 461 11.93 8.51 -15.44
C ASN A 461 11.08 9.42 -16.31
N TYR A 462 10.45 8.84 -17.32
CA TYR A 462 9.52 9.55 -18.19
C TYR A 462 8.42 8.63 -18.70
N ARG A 463 7.28 9.22 -19.07
CA ARG A 463 6.11 8.49 -19.56
C ARG A 463 5.98 8.66 -21.07
N ILE A 464 6.07 7.56 -21.82
CA ILE A 464 5.92 7.55 -23.28
C ILE A 464 4.43 7.61 -23.66
N SER A 465 3.59 6.88 -22.93
CA SER A 465 2.13 6.91 -23.08
C SER A 465 1.45 6.66 -21.74
N ARG A 466 0.11 6.77 -21.66
CA ARG A 466 -0.64 6.47 -20.43
C ARG A 466 -0.42 5.06 -19.88
N LYS A 467 0.08 4.13 -20.70
CA LYS A 467 0.27 2.72 -20.34
C LYS A 467 1.73 2.26 -20.41
N VAL A 468 2.64 3.15 -20.80
CA VAL A 468 4.06 2.82 -21.02
C VAL A 468 4.92 3.88 -20.36
N GLU A 469 5.70 3.43 -19.38
CA GLU A 469 6.71 4.18 -18.67
C GLU A 469 8.10 3.75 -19.13
N ALA A 470 9.07 4.64 -19.01
CA ALA A 470 10.45 4.37 -19.39
C ALA A 470 11.41 5.01 -18.41
N ALA A 471 12.56 4.36 -18.23
CA ALA A 471 13.67 4.86 -17.43
C ALA A 471 14.97 4.77 -18.22
N SER A 472 15.72 5.86 -18.31
CA SER A 472 17.05 5.86 -18.92
C SER A 472 18.12 5.94 -17.84
N HIS A 473 19.20 5.18 -17.99
CA HIS A 473 20.31 5.12 -17.04
C HIS A 473 21.61 5.59 -17.66
N ILE A 474 22.35 6.41 -16.91
CA ILE A 474 23.72 6.83 -17.22
C ILE A 474 24.54 6.67 -15.95
N ASP A 475 25.20 5.52 -15.83
CA ASP A 475 25.93 5.17 -14.62
C ASP A 475 27.42 5.42 -14.83
N LEU A 476 28.01 6.20 -13.93
CA LEU A 476 29.43 6.49 -13.93
C LEU A 476 30.07 5.75 -12.76
N ARG A 477 31.09 4.93 -13.01
CA ARG A 477 31.84 4.22 -11.96
C ARG A 477 33.32 4.49 -12.18
N MET A 478 33.98 5.11 -11.20
CA MET A 478 35.39 5.52 -11.30
C MET A 478 36.30 4.35 -11.66
N ARG A 479 36.05 3.17 -11.08
CA ARG A 479 36.86 1.98 -11.34
C ARG A 479 36.35 1.13 -12.49
N ARG A 480 35.02 1.02 -12.66
CA ARG A 480 34.38 0.07 -13.60
C ARG A 480 33.95 0.70 -14.93
N GLY A 481 34.06 2.01 -15.12
CA GLY A 481 33.70 2.68 -16.38
C GLY A 481 32.26 3.17 -16.43
N VAL A 482 31.72 3.28 -17.65
CA VAL A 482 30.40 3.87 -17.93
C VAL A 482 29.40 2.77 -18.29
N GLY A 483 28.23 2.82 -17.68
CA GLY A 483 27.07 2.00 -18.01
C GLY A 483 25.93 2.84 -18.58
N LEU A 484 25.21 2.28 -19.55
CA LEU A 484 24.02 2.86 -20.16
C LEU A 484 22.89 1.83 -20.11
N GLY A 485 21.72 2.27 -19.69
CA GLY A 485 20.54 1.42 -19.58
C GLY A 485 19.29 2.08 -20.14
N GLN A 486 18.36 1.26 -20.62
CA GLN A 486 17.04 1.70 -21.01
C GLN A 486 16.02 0.64 -20.62
N ASP A 487 15.06 1.08 -19.81
CA ASP A 487 13.95 0.26 -19.35
C ASP A 487 12.67 0.75 -20.01
N PHE A 488 11.84 -0.19 -20.42
CA PHE A 488 10.47 0.05 -20.85
C PHE A 488 9.56 -0.79 -19.97
N MET A 489 8.58 -0.17 -19.34
CA MET A 489 7.62 -0.84 -18.46
C MET A 489 6.21 -0.55 -18.96
N TRP A 490 5.34 -1.54 -18.97
CA TRP A 490 3.95 -1.37 -19.38
C TRP A 490 2.97 -2.04 -18.42
N SER A 491 1.78 -1.44 -18.27
CA SER A 491 0.66 -2.03 -17.53
C SER A 491 -0.68 -1.50 -18.00
N ALA A 492 -1.76 -2.23 -17.69
CA ALA A 492 -3.11 -1.84 -18.07
C ALA A 492 -3.57 -0.57 -17.34
N SER A 493 -3.26 -0.43 -16.05
CA SER A 493 -3.53 0.77 -15.24
C SER A 493 -2.66 1.98 -15.57
N GLY A 494 -1.46 1.77 -16.11
CA GLY A 494 -0.46 2.82 -16.32
C GLY A 494 0.54 2.99 -15.18
N ASN A 495 0.44 2.24 -14.09
CA ASN A 495 1.38 2.24 -12.96
C ASN A 495 2.55 1.24 -13.16
N ALA A 496 3.02 1.10 -14.40
CA ALA A 496 3.87 0.00 -14.83
C ALA A 496 5.15 -0.19 -14.02
N LYS A 497 5.81 0.90 -13.59
CA LYS A 497 7.03 0.79 -12.80
C LYS A 497 6.80 0.20 -11.40
N GLU A 498 5.60 0.31 -10.82
CA GLU A 498 5.28 -0.35 -9.53
C GLU A 498 5.17 -1.87 -9.67
N LEU A 499 4.86 -2.32 -10.89
CA LEU A 499 4.68 -3.73 -11.25
C LEU A 499 5.94 -4.33 -11.92
N SER A 500 7.02 -3.55 -12.05
CA SER A 500 8.27 -4.01 -12.65
C SER A 500 8.92 -5.11 -11.82
N THR A 501 9.52 -6.10 -12.48
CA THR A 501 10.05 -7.29 -11.78
C THR A 501 11.25 -6.96 -10.91
N GLU A 502 12.06 -5.93 -11.20
CA GLU A 502 13.13 -5.49 -10.29
C GLU A 502 12.57 -5.10 -8.91
N ARG A 503 11.38 -4.51 -8.86
CA ARG A 503 10.72 -4.12 -7.60
C ARG A 503 9.97 -5.27 -6.94
N TYR A 504 9.38 -6.18 -7.73
CA TYR A 504 8.80 -7.43 -7.23
C TYR A 504 9.88 -8.34 -6.59
N MET A 505 11.06 -8.44 -7.22
CA MET A 505 12.20 -9.21 -6.71
C MET A 505 12.86 -8.53 -5.50
N ALA A 506 12.96 -7.19 -5.48
CA ALA A 506 13.41 -6.44 -4.32
C ALA A 506 12.51 -6.68 -3.09
N ASN A 507 11.20 -6.78 -3.27
CA ASN A 507 10.25 -7.07 -2.18
C ASN A 507 10.22 -8.54 -1.76
N LYS A 508 10.58 -9.50 -2.64
CA LYS A 508 10.69 -10.92 -2.23
C LYS A 508 11.84 -11.19 -1.26
N ASN A 509 12.85 -10.32 -1.22
CA ASN A 509 13.92 -10.34 -0.22
C ASN A 509 13.49 -9.76 1.14
N ASP A 510 12.26 -9.24 1.28
CA ASP A 510 11.73 -8.65 2.52
C ASP A 510 11.54 -9.66 3.67
N ASP A 511 11.65 -10.96 3.40
CA ASP A 511 11.50 -12.00 4.43
C ASP A 511 12.73 -12.18 5.33
N PHE A 512 13.88 -11.55 5.02
CA PHE A 512 15.10 -11.80 5.79
C PHE A 512 16.03 -10.61 6.06
N TRP A 513 15.94 -9.50 5.31
CA TRP A 513 17.03 -8.50 5.31
C TRP A 513 16.66 -7.05 5.64
N ASP A 514 15.40 -6.62 5.60
CA ASP A 514 15.08 -5.19 5.77
C ASP A 514 13.75 -4.92 6.49
N TYR A 515 13.54 -5.63 7.59
CA TYR A 515 12.39 -5.48 8.50
C TYR A 515 12.29 -4.11 9.19
N GLY A 516 13.24 -3.20 8.95
CA GLY A 516 13.23 -1.79 9.36
C GLY A 516 12.39 -0.87 8.45
N LYS A 517 11.95 -1.31 7.26
CA LYS A 517 11.10 -0.49 6.37
C LYS A 517 9.59 -0.63 6.59
N MET A 518 9.15 -1.53 7.47
CA MET A 518 7.72 -1.84 7.67
C MET A 518 6.90 -0.79 8.45
N LEU A 519 7.44 0.40 8.76
CA LEU A 519 6.72 1.37 9.58
C LEU A 519 6.23 2.65 8.89
N HIS A 520 6.45 2.90 7.60
CA HIS A 520 5.96 4.17 7.01
C HIS A 520 5.39 4.14 5.59
N ASP A 521 4.97 2.98 5.08
CA ASP A 521 4.11 2.96 3.91
C ASP A 521 3.25 1.70 3.95
N GLU A 522 1.97 1.83 4.32
CA GLU A 522 0.94 0.91 3.85
C GLU A 522 0.86 1.08 2.32
N GLN A 523 1.89 0.62 1.60
CA GLN A 523 1.76 0.42 0.17
C GLN A 523 0.77 -0.71 0.01
N THR A 524 -0.44 -0.35 -0.39
CA THR A 524 -1.31 -1.25 -1.15
C THR A 524 -0.53 -1.62 -2.39
N ILE A 525 0.27 -2.68 -2.29
CA ILE A 525 0.91 -3.31 -3.43
C ILE A 525 -0.25 -3.86 -4.24
N VAL A 526 -0.54 -3.26 -5.39
CA VAL A 526 -1.38 -3.90 -6.39
C VAL A 526 -0.60 -5.16 -6.78
N GLU A 527 -1.05 -6.32 -6.30
CA GLU A 527 -0.45 -7.58 -6.70
C GLU A 527 -0.56 -7.67 -8.22
N PRO A 528 0.46 -8.18 -8.93
CA PRO A 528 0.40 -8.37 -10.38
C PRO A 528 -0.84 -9.17 -10.83
N GLU A 529 -1.48 -9.91 -9.91
CA GLU A 529 -2.71 -10.66 -10.13
C GLU A 529 -3.95 -9.77 -10.37
N GLU A 530 -3.96 -8.51 -9.93
CA GLU A 530 -5.07 -7.57 -10.14
C GLU A 530 -5.01 -6.85 -11.51
N GLU A 531 -3.88 -6.96 -12.22
CA GLU A 531 -3.68 -6.33 -13.53
C GLU A 531 -3.85 -7.32 -14.67
N PRO A 532 -4.71 -7.05 -15.67
CA PRO A 532 -4.92 -7.99 -16.78
C PRO A 532 -3.65 -8.13 -17.64
N TRP A 533 -2.73 -7.17 -17.60
CA TRP A 533 -1.41 -7.33 -18.20
C TRP A 533 -0.41 -6.32 -17.65
N ALA A 534 0.83 -6.78 -17.47
CA ALA A 534 1.98 -5.98 -17.11
C ALA A 534 3.27 -6.60 -17.67
N GLY A 535 4.33 -5.83 -17.75
CA GLY A 535 5.64 -6.35 -18.16
C GLY A 535 6.70 -5.27 -18.25
N ASP A 536 7.93 -5.73 -18.49
CA ASP A 536 9.06 -4.87 -18.73
C ASP A 536 10.07 -5.46 -19.72
N LEU A 537 10.83 -4.55 -20.34
CA LEU A 537 11.99 -4.81 -21.17
C LEU A 537 13.13 -3.97 -20.60
N ILE A 538 14.11 -4.63 -20.00
CA ILE A 538 15.29 -4.00 -19.40
C ILE A 538 16.49 -4.29 -20.29
N THR A 539 17.21 -3.23 -20.64
CA THR A 539 18.44 -3.32 -21.42
C THR A 539 19.54 -2.57 -20.70
N TYR A 540 20.73 -3.14 -20.67
CA TYR A 540 21.88 -2.49 -20.05
C TYR A 540 23.17 -2.91 -20.75
N TYR A 541 24.08 -1.96 -20.92
CA TYR A 541 25.41 -2.16 -21.46
C TYR A 541 26.42 -1.39 -20.62
N THR A 542 27.58 -1.97 -20.36
CA THR A 542 28.69 -1.31 -19.69
C THR A 542 30.00 -1.74 -20.32
N HIS A 543 30.93 -0.80 -20.46
CA HIS A 543 32.30 -1.10 -20.81
C HIS A 543 33.14 -1.19 -19.54
N ASP A 544 33.29 -2.41 -19.02
CA ASP A 544 34.00 -2.68 -17.77
C ASP A 544 35.52 -2.63 -17.97
N ALA A 545 36.19 -1.75 -17.22
CA ALA A 545 37.64 -1.63 -17.25
C ALA A 545 38.36 -2.80 -16.56
N TRP A 546 37.69 -3.51 -15.65
CA TRP A 546 38.25 -4.62 -14.87
C TRP A 546 37.26 -5.80 -14.76
N PRO A 547 36.91 -6.44 -15.90
CA PRO A 547 35.86 -7.46 -15.94
C PRO A 547 36.22 -8.73 -15.14
N ASP A 548 37.50 -9.08 -15.07
CA ASP A 548 38.01 -10.29 -14.38
C ASP A 548 38.29 -10.08 -12.87
N GLU A 549 38.00 -8.90 -12.31
CA GLU A 549 38.35 -8.61 -10.91
C GLU A 549 37.54 -9.45 -9.92
N GLY A 550 38.25 -10.19 -9.06
CA GLY A 550 37.66 -11.10 -8.07
C GLY A 550 37.24 -12.45 -8.65
N ASP A 551 37.46 -12.68 -9.95
CA ASP A 551 37.14 -13.94 -10.58
C ASP A 551 38.31 -14.94 -10.45
N THR A 552 37.96 -16.18 -10.13
CA THR A 552 38.90 -17.31 -10.05
C THR A 552 38.71 -18.30 -11.20
N GLN A 553 37.76 -18.02 -12.09
CA GLN A 553 37.43 -18.87 -13.23
C GLN A 553 38.54 -18.84 -14.31
N PRO A 554 38.67 -19.92 -15.09
CA PRO A 554 39.75 -20.08 -16.08
C PRO A 554 39.51 -19.33 -17.39
N TYR A 555 38.35 -18.71 -17.59
CA TYR A 555 38.00 -17.98 -18.81
C TYR A 555 37.98 -16.47 -18.57
N LYS A 556 38.33 -15.71 -19.61
CA LYS A 556 38.41 -14.25 -19.58
C LYS A 556 37.05 -13.65 -19.92
N ILE A 557 36.58 -12.70 -19.10
CA ILE A 557 35.34 -11.94 -19.34
C ILE A 557 35.67 -10.76 -20.29
N ASP A 558 34.81 -10.52 -21.28
CA ASP A 558 34.95 -9.37 -22.18
C ASP A 558 34.70 -8.06 -21.42
N ASN A 559 35.37 -6.99 -21.83
CA ASN A 559 35.12 -5.65 -21.32
C ASN A 559 33.71 -5.17 -21.69
N ASP A 560 33.20 -5.56 -22.86
CA ASP A 560 31.86 -5.19 -23.32
C ASP A 560 30.79 -6.12 -22.75
N ARG A 561 30.11 -5.65 -21.70
CA ARG A 561 29.17 -6.45 -20.92
C ARG A 561 27.76 -5.91 -21.06
N TYR A 562 26.78 -6.81 -21.14
CA TYR A 562 25.39 -6.43 -21.38
C TYR A 562 24.41 -7.41 -20.77
N ARG A 563 23.21 -6.90 -20.48
CA ARG A 563 22.04 -7.71 -20.13
C ARG A 563 20.81 -7.27 -20.91
N LEU A 564 19.99 -8.24 -21.24
CA LEU A 564 18.67 -8.08 -21.80
C LEU A 564 17.70 -8.92 -20.97
N ARG A 565 16.64 -8.30 -20.47
CA ARG A 565 15.55 -8.97 -19.80
C ARG A 565 14.22 -8.58 -20.43
N LEU A 566 13.37 -9.57 -20.67
CA LEU A 566 11.96 -9.39 -21.00
C LEU A 566 11.12 -10.14 -19.97
N TYR A 567 10.23 -9.43 -19.29
CA TYR A 567 9.22 -10.01 -18.43
C TYR A 567 7.84 -9.59 -18.93
N HIS A 568 6.90 -10.53 -19.00
CA HIS A 568 5.51 -10.22 -19.33
C HIS A 568 4.56 -11.20 -18.65
N ASN A 569 3.55 -10.66 -17.99
CA ASN A 569 2.44 -11.40 -17.42
C ASN A 569 1.12 -10.85 -17.98
N GLN A 570 0.21 -11.74 -18.36
CA GLN A 570 -1.07 -11.38 -18.96
C GLN A 570 -2.15 -12.37 -18.57
N SER A 571 -3.23 -11.87 -17.98
CA SER A 571 -4.49 -12.58 -17.78
C SER A 571 -5.45 -12.19 -18.89
N PHE A 572 -5.80 -13.14 -19.77
CA PHE A 572 -6.78 -12.90 -20.84
C PHE A 572 -8.20 -12.86 -20.28
N ASP A 573 -8.47 -13.69 -19.26
CA ASP A 573 -9.69 -13.78 -18.47
C ASP A 573 -9.35 -14.47 -17.11
N GLU A 574 -10.36 -14.81 -16.30
CA GLU A 574 -10.16 -15.48 -14.99
C GLU A 574 -9.55 -16.90 -15.09
N GLN A 575 -9.53 -17.50 -16.28
CA GLN A 575 -9.10 -18.87 -16.54
C GLN A 575 -7.78 -18.92 -17.32
N ASN A 576 -7.59 -18.06 -18.31
CA ASN A 576 -6.49 -18.13 -19.27
C ASN A 576 -5.42 -17.07 -18.98
N TYR A 577 -4.16 -17.49 -18.90
CA TYR A 577 -3.03 -16.60 -18.60
C TYR A 577 -1.76 -16.96 -19.38
N LEU A 578 -0.90 -15.96 -19.59
CA LEU A 578 0.43 -16.07 -20.19
C LEU A 578 1.46 -15.46 -19.23
N MET A 579 2.50 -16.22 -18.91
CA MET A 579 3.68 -15.74 -18.20
C MET A 579 4.92 -15.95 -19.06
N SER A 580 5.80 -14.97 -19.12
CA SER A 580 7.09 -15.12 -19.81
C SER A 580 8.18 -14.35 -19.11
N GLN A 581 9.37 -14.96 -19.08
CA GLN A 581 10.59 -14.37 -18.57
C GLN A 581 11.74 -14.83 -19.47
N ILE A 582 12.50 -13.87 -20.00
CA ILE A 582 13.64 -14.11 -20.90
C ILE A 582 14.80 -13.26 -20.41
N ASN A 583 15.94 -13.89 -20.14
CA ASN A 583 17.17 -13.29 -19.64
C ASN A 583 18.35 -13.72 -20.51
N TYR A 584 19.02 -12.75 -21.13
CA TYR A 584 20.23 -12.95 -21.91
C TYR A 584 21.34 -12.06 -21.36
N LEU A 585 22.45 -12.68 -20.97
CA LEU A 585 23.54 -12.06 -20.22
C LEU A 585 24.86 -12.31 -20.95
N SER A 586 25.76 -11.32 -20.94
CA SER A 586 27.10 -11.45 -21.54
C SER A 586 27.97 -12.49 -20.84
N ASP A 587 27.81 -12.63 -19.52
CA ASP A 587 28.65 -13.43 -18.64
C ASP A 587 27.91 -13.73 -17.32
N PRO A 588 28.32 -14.75 -16.54
CA PRO A 588 27.65 -15.12 -15.29
C PRO A 588 27.82 -14.11 -14.15
N LYS A 589 28.74 -13.14 -14.28
CA LYS A 589 29.11 -12.21 -13.21
C LYS A 589 28.44 -10.85 -13.33
N ILE A 590 27.77 -10.53 -14.45
CA ILE A 590 27.22 -9.19 -14.68
C ILE A 590 26.18 -8.80 -13.62
N ILE A 591 25.28 -9.71 -13.25
CA ILE A 591 24.25 -9.44 -12.23
C ILE A 591 24.89 -9.32 -10.84
N GLU A 592 25.78 -10.24 -10.46
CA GLU A 592 26.53 -10.17 -9.21
C GLU A 592 27.32 -8.85 -9.05
N GLN A 593 27.94 -8.39 -10.14
CA GLN A 593 28.87 -7.26 -10.14
C GLN A 593 28.24 -5.88 -10.35
N PHE A 594 27.04 -5.79 -10.94
CA PHE A 594 26.37 -4.51 -11.18
C PHE A 594 24.96 -4.42 -10.59
N PHE A 595 24.30 -5.54 -10.31
CA PHE A 595 22.90 -5.63 -9.89
C PHE A 595 22.72 -6.56 -8.68
N ARG A 596 23.43 -6.27 -7.58
CA ARG A 596 23.56 -7.16 -6.41
C ARG A 596 22.22 -7.56 -5.78
N GLU A 597 21.26 -6.63 -5.72
CA GLU A 597 19.93 -6.91 -5.17
C GLU A 597 19.15 -7.95 -6.00
N GLU A 598 19.31 -7.90 -7.32
CA GLU A 598 18.75 -8.92 -8.21
C GLU A 598 19.48 -10.25 -8.04
N TYR A 599 20.82 -10.24 -7.98
CA TYR A 599 21.64 -11.45 -7.76
C TYR A 599 21.27 -12.18 -6.47
N LYS A 600 21.01 -11.46 -5.37
CA LYS A 600 20.55 -12.05 -4.10
C LYS A 600 19.25 -12.85 -4.26
N SER A 601 18.36 -12.40 -5.15
CA SER A 601 17.04 -13.02 -5.37
C SER A 601 17.06 -14.13 -6.43
N SER A 602 17.82 -13.95 -7.50
CA SER A 602 17.90 -14.85 -8.65
C SER A 602 19.32 -14.84 -9.22
N PRO A 603 20.25 -15.61 -8.62
CA PRO A 603 21.64 -15.71 -9.09
C PRO A 603 21.75 -16.29 -10.51
N GLU A 604 20.83 -17.20 -10.84
CA GLU A 604 20.72 -17.86 -12.15
C GLU A 604 19.29 -17.64 -12.68
N PRO A 605 19.06 -16.61 -13.52
CA PRO A 605 17.71 -16.30 -13.98
C PRO A 605 17.17 -17.31 -15.01
N ASP A 606 15.96 -17.80 -14.75
CA ASP A 606 15.27 -18.72 -15.65
C ASP A 606 14.77 -18.04 -16.94
N ASN A 607 14.55 -18.88 -17.95
CA ASN A 607 14.09 -18.49 -19.28
C ASN A 607 12.89 -19.36 -19.68
N TYR A 608 11.67 -18.84 -19.51
CA TYR A 608 10.44 -19.60 -19.76
C TYR A 608 9.33 -18.79 -20.42
N ILE A 609 8.42 -19.51 -21.07
CA ILE A 609 7.11 -19.03 -21.51
C ILE A 609 6.09 -20.09 -21.08
N VAL A 610 5.03 -19.67 -20.37
CA VAL A 610 3.96 -20.53 -19.87
C VAL A 610 2.63 -19.97 -20.34
N LEU A 611 1.87 -20.77 -21.08
CA LEU A 611 0.47 -20.52 -21.38
C LEU A 611 -0.38 -21.46 -20.51
N GLY A 612 -1.23 -20.92 -19.65
CA GLY A 612 -2.01 -21.68 -18.69
C GLY A 612 -3.52 -21.47 -18.80
N HIS A 613 -4.27 -22.49 -18.38
CA HIS A 613 -5.72 -22.51 -18.28
C HIS A 613 -6.13 -23.10 -16.92
N ARG A 614 -6.86 -22.35 -16.10
CA ARG A 614 -7.43 -22.75 -14.82
C ARG A 614 -8.93 -22.98 -14.97
N ALA A 615 -9.35 -24.23 -14.85
CA ALA A 615 -10.76 -24.60 -14.72
C ALA A 615 -11.12 -24.87 -13.25
N GLU A 616 -12.40 -25.08 -12.97
CA GLU A 616 -12.90 -25.38 -11.60
C GLU A 616 -12.28 -26.66 -11.00
N HIS A 617 -11.92 -27.61 -11.86
CA HIS A 617 -11.55 -28.98 -11.47
C HIS A 617 -10.18 -29.41 -11.97
N TYR A 618 -9.55 -28.64 -12.86
CA TYR A 618 -8.24 -28.96 -13.41
C TYR A 618 -7.48 -27.69 -13.80
N THR A 619 -6.16 -27.78 -13.85
CA THR A 619 -5.29 -26.76 -14.46
C THR A 619 -4.48 -27.40 -15.57
N ALA A 620 -4.41 -26.73 -16.72
CA ALA A 620 -3.62 -27.17 -17.86
C ALA A 620 -2.58 -26.10 -18.20
N SER A 621 -1.37 -26.48 -18.57
CA SER A 621 -0.34 -25.54 -19.01
C SER A 621 0.53 -26.11 -20.13
N LEU A 622 0.98 -25.20 -21.00
CA LEU A 622 2.04 -25.43 -21.98
C LEU A 622 3.23 -24.54 -21.58
N MET A 623 4.36 -25.17 -21.27
CA MET A 623 5.59 -24.51 -20.89
C MET A 623 6.68 -24.75 -21.95
N ILE A 624 7.45 -23.71 -22.22
CA ILE A 624 8.70 -23.77 -22.97
C ILE A 624 9.76 -23.18 -22.06
N GLU A 625 10.77 -23.97 -21.71
CA GLU A 625 11.93 -23.54 -20.93
C GLU A 625 13.19 -23.79 -21.74
N LYS A 626 14.02 -22.77 -21.95
CA LYS A 626 15.19 -22.89 -22.81
C LYS A 626 16.39 -22.12 -22.27
N ARG A 627 17.53 -22.81 -22.17
CA ARG A 627 18.82 -22.16 -21.91
C ARG A 627 19.19 -21.16 -23.00
N LEU A 628 19.35 -19.89 -22.61
CA LEU A 628 19.93 -18.85 -23.45
C LEU A 628 21.37 -18.50 -23.07
N ASN A 629 21.78 -18.80 -21.83
CA ASN A 629 23.11 -18.54 -21.29
C ASN A 629 23.84 -19.88 -21.06
N ASP A 630 24.90 -20.15 -21.82
CA ASP A 630 25.56 -21.46 -21.90
C ASP A 630 26.51 -21.78 -20.73
N PHE A 631 26.76 -20.78 -19.88
CA PHE A 631 27.52 -20.90 -18.64
C PHE A 631 26.70 -21.41 -17.45
N TYR A 632 25.41 -21.66 -17.61
CA TYR A 632 24.58 -22.33 -16.61
C TYR A 632 24.26 -23.78 -17.00
N THR A 633 24.13 -24.64 -15.97
CA THR A 633 23.64 -26.00 -16.14
C THR A 633 22.12 -26.02 -15.95
N THR A 634 21.37 -26.37 -16.99
CA THR A 634 19.89 -26.31 -16.98
C THR A 634 19.26 -27.58 -17.53
N VAL A 635 17.96 -27.74 -17.30
CA VAL A 635 17.12 -28.71 -18.00
C VAL A 635 16.16 -27.93 -18.89
N ASP A 636 16.33 -28.00 -20.20
CA ASP A 636 15.40 -27.39 -21.15
C ASP A 636 14.14 -28.26 -21.27
N ARG A 637 12.97 -27.62 -21.35
CA ARG A 637 11.65 -28.25 -21.51
C ARG A 637 11.01 -27.76 -22.82
N LEU A 638 11.05 -28.57 -23.89
CA LEU A 638 10.80 -28.12 -25.28
C LEU A 638 9.82 -28.98 -26.11
N PRO A 639 8.49 -28.82 -25.94
CA PRO A 639 7.80 -28.17 -24.84
C PRO A 639 7.49 -29.17 -23.71
N GLU A 640 6.86 -28.66 -22.65
CA GLU A 640 6.20 -29.43 -21.60
C GLU A 640 4.70 -29.10 -21.56
N LEU A 641 3.87 -30.14 -21.56
CA LEU A 641 2.42 -30.04 -21.40
C LEU A 641 2.05 -30.65 -20.05
N LYS A 642 1.39 -29.89 -19.18
CA LYS A 642 0.96 -30.35 -17.87
C LYS A 642 -0.56 -30.26 -17.71
N LEU A 643 -1.14 -31.25 -17.04
CA LEU A 643 -2.55 -31.31 -16.66
C LEU A 643 -2.67 -31.82 -15.21
N ASP A 644 -3.05 -30.94 -14.30
CA ASP A 644 -3.23 -31.22 -12.88
C ASP A 644 -4.72 -31.26 -12.51
N PHE A 645 -5.13 -32.26 -11.74
CA PHE A 645 -6.45 -32.36 -11.11
C PHE A 645 -6.29 -32.32 -9.58
N SER A 646 -6.69 -31.20 -8.98
CA SER A 646 -6.72 -31.05 -7.52
C SER A 646 -7.64 -32.08 -6.86
N ARG A 647 -7.34 -32.44 -5.61
CA ARG A 647 -8.11 -33.43 -4.84
C ARG A 647 -9.57 -32.98 -4.70
N GLN A 648 -10.47 -33.70 -5.33
CA GLN A 648 -11.89 -33.34 -5.40
C GLN A 648 -12.80 -34.57 -5.33
N LYS A 649 -14.03 -34.38 -4.85
CA LYS A 649 -15.00 -35.46 -4.73
C LYS A 649 -15.47 -35.90 -6.13
N ILE A 650 -15.51 -37.21 -6.36
CA ILE A 650 -15.97 -37.76 -7.64
C ILE A 650 -17.49 -37.94 -7.57
N TRP A 651 -18.24 -37.05 -8.23
CA TRP A 651 -19.71 -37.07 -8.27
C TRP A 651 -20.34 -37.23 -6.87
N GLU A 652 -21.37 -38.06 -6.74
CA GLU A 652 -22.02 -38.38 -5.46
C GLU A 652 -21.38 -39.56 -4.71
N THR A 653 -20.16 -39.95 -5.07
CA THR A 653 -19.44 -41.02 -4.37
C THR A 653 -18.68 -40.48 -3.16
N PRO A 654 -18.33 -41.32 -2.16
CA PRO A 654 -17.50 -40.87 -1.04
C PRO A 654 -16.00 -40.78 -1.41
N PHE A 655 -15.64 -41.04 -2.66
CA PHE A 655 -14.26 -41.05 -3.13
C PHE A 655 -13.82 -39.68 -3.61
N TYR A 656 -12.55 -39.38 -3.37
CA TYR A 656 -11.89 -38.20 -3.89
C TYR A 656 -10.80 -38.62 -4.86
N TYR A 657 -10.66 -37.91 -5.97
CA TYR A 657 -9.64 -38.15 -6.99
C TYR A 657 -8.65 -36.99 -7.04
N GLN A 658 -7.38 -37.32 -7.23
CA GLN A 658 -6.29 -36.40 -7.56
C GLN A 658 -5.51 -37.00 -8.73
N GLY A 659 -5.06 -36.16 -9.66
CA GLY A 659 -4.26 -36.60 -10.80
C GLY A 659 -3.26 -35.56 -11.25
N ASP A 660 -2.16 -36.02 -11.85
CA ASP A 660 -1.09 -35.21 -12.45
C ASP A 660 -0.66 -35.92 -13.74
N THR A 661 -0.61 -35.20 -14.85
CA THR A 661 -0.15 -35.73 -16.14
C THR A 661 0.80 -34.72 -16.79
N GLU A 662 1.96 -35.19 -17.23
CA GLU A 662 3.01 -34.37 -17.83
C GLU A 662 3.56 -35.05 -19.10
N ALA A 663 3.71 -34.29 -20.19
CA ALA A 663 4.32 -34.74 -21.43
C ALA A 663 5.39 -33.73 -21.87
N SER A 664 6.66 -34.15 -21.88
CA SER A 664 7.79 -33.23 -22.02
C SER A 664 8.87 -33.78 -22.93
N TYR A 665 9.56 -32.91 -23.65
CA TYR A 665 10.87 -33.22 -24.24
C TYR A 665 11.94 -32.49 -23.45
N LEU A 666 12.75 -33.26 -22.71
CA LEU A 666 13.69 -32.75 -21.72
C LEU A 666 15.12 -32.83 -22.26
N GLN A 667 15.93 -31.81 -22.02
CA GLN A 667 17.35 -31.79 -22.38
C GLN A 667 18.19 -31.26 -21.23
N LYS A 668 19.03 -32.11 -20.63
CA LYS A 668 20.04 -31.69 -19.65
C LYS A 668 21.24 -31.13 -20.38
N ASN A 669 21.50 -29.85 -20.18
CA ASN A 669 22.66 -29.16 -20.69
C ASN A 669 23.61 -28.80 -19.56
N TRP A 670 24.83 -29.31 -19.62
CA TRP A 670 25.90 -28.90 -18.72
C TRP A 670 26.51 -27.57 -19.15
N GLU A 671 27.05 -26.84 -18.18
CA GLU A 671 27.89 -25.66 -18.43
C GLU A 671 28.95 -25.98 -19.50
N ALA A 672 29.15 -25.08 -20.46
CA ALA A 672 30.03 -25.28 -21.61
C ALA A 672 31.49 -25.63 -21.25
N ASN A 673 31.98 -25.19 -20.08
CA ASN A 673 33.35 -25.42 -19.63
C ASN A 673 33.58 -26.80 -18.98
N ILE A 674 32.51 -27.54 -18.66
CA ILE A 674 32.62 -28.87 -18.05
C ILE A 674 32.82 -29.91 -19.15
N THR A 675 34.07 -30.31 -19.39
CA THR A 675 34.42 -31.26 -20.48
C THR A 675 34.12 -32.73 -20.16
N ASN A 676 33.89 -33.07 -18.89
CA ASN A 676 33.75 -34.45 -18.44
C ASN A 676 32.30 -34.92 -18.33
N MET A 677 31.33 -34.07 -18.69
CA MET A 677 29.91 -34.40 -18.62
C MET A 677 29.28 -34.29 -20.01
N GLN A 678 28.45 -35.27 -20.36
CA GLN A 678 27.78 -35.32 -21.66
C GLN A 678 26.33 -34.87 -21.51
N ASN A 679 25.88 -33.99 -22.40
CA ASN A 679 24.47 -33.60 -22.50
C ASN A 679 23.62 -34.80 -22.94
N TYR A 680 22.41 -34.90 -22.40
CA TYR A 680 21.44 -35.93 -22.76
C TYR A 680 20.04 -35.34 -22.83
N ALA A 681 19.17 -35.98 -23.60
CA ALA A 681 17.79 -35.53 -23.80
C ALA A 681 16.85 -36.72 -23.92
N ALA A 682 15.61 -36.62 -23.46
CA ALA A 682 14.63 -37.68 -23.63
C ALA A 682 13.21 -37.09 -23.68
N GLY A 683 12.34 -37.70 -24.49
CA GLY A 683 10.90 -37.52 -24.36
C GLY A 683 10.39 -38.29 -23.15
N ARG A 684 9.55 -37.67 -22.34
CA ARG A 684 8.92 -38.24 -21.15
C ARG A 684 7.41 -38.03 -21.19
N PHE A 685 6.65 -39.06 -20.84
CA PHE A 685 5.21 -38.95 -20.54
C PHE A 685 4.96 -39.56 -19.17
N ASN A 686 4.65 -38.73 -18.19
CA ASN A 686 4.33 -39.12 -16.82
C ASN A 686 2.83 -38.95 -16.55
N THR A 687 2.21 -39.89 -15.85
CA THR A 687 0.85 -39.72 -15.36
C THR A 687 0.70 -40.41 -14.01
N ALA A 688 0.16 -39.70 -13.02
CA ALA A 688 -0.06 -40.14 -11.65
C ALA A 688 -1.52 -39.93 -11.28
N HIS A 689 -2.15 -40.96 -10.71
CA HIS A 689 -3.56 -40.97 -10.33
C HIS A 689 -3.72 -41.54 -8.93
N MET A 690 -4.48 -40.87 -8.06
CA MET A 690 -4.71 -41.31 -6.68
C MET A 690 -6.18 -41.13 -6.30
N ILE A 691 -6.75 -42.15 -5.66
CA ILE A 691 -8.09 -42.14 -5.10
C ILE A 691 -8.00 -42.21 -3.57
N TYR A 692 -8.77 -41.36 -2.89
CA TYR A 692 -8.83 -41.28 -1.43
C TYR A 692 -10.25 -41.60 -0.94
N TYR A 693 -10.34 -42.21 0.23
CA TYR A 693 -11.62 -42.48 0.90
C TYR A 693 -11.61 -41.95 2.34
N PRO A 694 -11.94 -40.68 2.59
CA PRO A 694 -11.92 -40.11 3.94
C PRO A 694 -13.04 -40.69 4.83
N ILE A 695 -12.68 -41.30 5.95
CA ILE A 695 -13.60 -41.91 6.92
C ILE A 695 -13.34 -41.30 8.30
N LYS A 696 -14.41 -41.06 9.06
CA LYS A 696 -14.32 -40.73 10.48
C LYS A 696 -14.83 -41.89 11.33
N LEU A 697 -13.91 -42.65 11.92
CA LEU A 697 -14.24 -43.79 12.78
C LEU A 697 -14.53 -43.32 14.20
N ALA A 698 -15.65 -43.80 14.78
CA ALA A 698 -16.08 -43.49 16.15
C ALA A 698 -16.17 -41.98 16.48
N GLY A 699 -16.28 -41.11 15.47
CA GLY A 699 -16.43 -39.67 15.61
C GLY A 699 -15.14 -38.88 15.95
N PHE A 700 -14.03 -39.55 16.28
CA PHE A 700 -12.78 -38.90 16.69
C PHE A 700 -11.56 -39.27 15.84
N LEU A 701 -11.52 -40.48 15.27
CA LEU A 701 -10.39 -40.97 14.50
C LEU A 701 -10.62 -40.74 13.01
N ASN A 702 -9.79 -39.91 12.39
CA ASN A 702 -9.78 -39.74 10.95
C ASN A 702 -8.91 -40.84 10.33
N ILE A 703 -9.43 -41.51 9.31
CA ILE A 703 -8.73 -42.53 8.54
C ILE A 703 -8.94 -42.23 7.07
N ILE A 704 -7.87 -42.11 6.30
CA ILE A 704 -7.94 -41.84 4.86
C ILE A 704 -7.08 -42.90 4.14
N PRO A 705 -7.67 -44.05 3.78
CA PRO A 705 -7.04 -44.98 2.85
C PRO A 705 -6.92 -44.32 1.49
N ARG A 706 -5.81 -44.58 0.81
CA ARG A 706 -5.56 -44.13 -0.56
C ARG A 706 -4.94 -45.24 -1.40
N ALA A 707 -5.31 -45.26 -2.67
CA ALA A 707 -4.76 -46.18 -3.66
C ALA A 707 -4.60 -45.45 -4.98
N GLY A 708 -3.48 -45.67 -5.64
CA GLY A 708 -3.12 -44.95 -6.85
C GLY A 708 -2.11 -45.69 -7.71
N TRP A 709 -1.78 -45.08 -8.83
CA TRP A 709 -0.83 -45.59 -9.80
C TRP A 709 -0.16 -44.44 -10.53
N GLN A 710 1.16 -44.55 -10.70
CA GLN A 710 1.96 -43.66 -11.52
C GLN A 710 2.66 -44.45 -12.62
N GLY A 711 2.50 -44.00 -13.86
CA GLY A 711 3.16 -44.54 -15.05
C GLY A 711 4.05 -43.49 -15.70
N THR A 712 5.30 -43.83 -16.00
CA THR A 712 6.24 -42.93 -16.68
C THR A 712 6.85 -43.63 -17.89
N TRP A 713 6.55 -43.14 -19.09
CA TRP A 713 7.20 -43.57 -20.33
C TRP A 713 8.39 -42.67 -20.65
N TYR A 714 9.50 -43.27 -21.08
CA TYR A 714 10.70 -42.60 -21.55
C TYR A 714 11.01 -43.02 -22.98
N SER A 715 11.32 -42.07 -23.86
CA SER A 715 11.72 -42.35 -25.24
C SER A 715 13.06 -43.09 -25.32
N LYS A 716 13.91 -42.92 -24.30
CA LYS A 716 15.16 -43.65 -24.10
C LYS A 716 15.58 -43.64 -22.63
N THR A 717 16.30 -44.67 -22.22
CA THR A 717 16.89 -44.80 -20.89
C THR A 717 18.42 -44.77 -20.97
N LYS A 718 19.10 -44.93 -19.83
CA LYS A 718 20.57 -45.01 -19.80
C LYS A 718 21.04 -46.40 -19.37
N GLU A 719 22.23 -46.77 -19.82
CA GLU A 719 22.94 -47.96 -19.36
C GLU A 719 24.40 -47.58 -19.06
N ASP A 720 24.83 -47.81 -17.83
CA ASP A 720 26.20 -47.58 -17.40
C ASP A 720 27.03 -48.87 -17.61
N TYR A 721 28.16 -48.77 -18.31
CA TYR A 721 29.05 -49.90 -18.61
C TYR A 721 30.50 -49.58 -18.27
N THR A 722 31.21 -50.60 -17.81
CA THR A 722 32.61 -50.47 -17.37
C THR A 722 33.57 -50.70 -18.52
N ASN A 723 34.36 -49.68 -18.86
CA ASN A 723 35.47 -49.78 -19.80
C ASN A 723 36.80 -49.81 -19.04
N VAL A 724 37.49 -50.95 -19.08
CA VAL A 724 38.79 -51.15 -18.42
C VAL A 724 39.91 -50.90 -19.44
N THR A 725 40.67 -49.83 -19.26
CA THR A 725 41.86 -49.54 -20.07
C THR A 725 43.10 -49.97 -19.30
N THR A 726 43.82 -50.98 -19.80
CA THR A 726 45.07 -51.45 -19.20
C THR A 726 46.27 -50.87 -19.93
N VAL A 727 47.01 -49.98 -19.27
CA VAL A 727 48.26 -49.42 -19.80
C VAL A 727 49.43 -50.12 -19.11
N THR A 728 50.32 -50.73 -19.90
CA THR A 728 51.57 -51.28 -19.38
C THR A 728 52.69 -50.28 -19.62
N THR A 729 53.21 -49.68 -18.57
CA THR A 729 54.40 -48.82 -18.63
C THR A 729 55.59 -49.59 -18.06
N TYR A 730 56.76 -49.45 -18.68
CA TYR A 730 57.99 -50.05 -18.15
C TYR A 730 58.69 -49.02 -17.27
N GLY A 731 58.89 -49.36 -15.99
CA GLY A 731 59.64 -48.50 -15.07
C GLY A 731 61.13 -48.45 -15.43
N THR A 732 61.89 -47.55 -14.80
CA THR A 732 63.35 -47.37 -15.01
C THR A 732 64.18 -48.65 -14.84
N ASN A 733 63.61 -49.67 -14.19
CA ASN A 733 64.25 -50.98 -13.94
C ASN A 733 63.77 -52.06 -14.93
N ASN A 734 63.13 -51.68 -16.05
CA ASN A 734 62.59 -52.57 -17.08
C ASN A 734 61.52 -53.57 -16.59
N GLN A 735 60.90 -53.28 -15.44
CA GLN A 735 59.76 -54.04 -14.89
C GLN A 735 58.45 -53.48 -15.45
N PRO A 736 57.53 -54.32 -15.95
CA PRO A 736 56.22 -53.89 -16.40
C PRO A 736 55.36 -53.47 -15.20
N VAL A 737 54.95 -52.21 -15.17
CA VAL A 737 53.92 -51.67 -14.29
C VAL A 737 52.62 -51.65 -15.09
N VAL A 738 51.68 -52.48 -14.66
CA VAL A 738 50.35 -52.55 -15.26
C VAL A 738 49.44 -51.61 -14.48
N THR A 739 49.04 -50.51 -15.11
CA THR A 739 48.04 -49.60 -14.57
C THR A 739 46.72 -49.88 -15.28
N SER A 740 45.76 -50.45 -14.55
CA SER A 740 44.39 -50.61 -15.03
C SER A 740 43.55 -49.43 -14.58
N THR A 741 43.03 -48.66 -15.53
CA THR A 741 42.08 -47.58 -15.29
C THR A 741 40.69 -48.08 -15.66
N THR A 742 39.79 -48.11 -14.68
CA THR A 742 38.39 -48.49 -14.85
C THR A 742 37.56 -47.23 -15.01
N ASN A 743 36.99 -47.02 -16.20
CA ASN A 743 36.09 -45.90 -16.50
C ASN A 743 34.66 -46.43 -16.61
N ILE A 744 33.71 -45.84 -15.87
CA ILE A 744 32.28 -46.08 -16.08
C ILE A 744 31.82 -45.11 -17.16
N LEU A 745 31.30 -45.64 -18.27
CA LEU A 745 30.77 -44.86 -19.38
C LEU A 745 29.26 -45.09 -19.46
N THR A 746 28.51 -44.04 -19.80
CA THR A 746 27.06 -44.12 -19.99
C THR A 746 26.75 -44.18 -21.50
N ARG A 747 25.79 -45.01 -21.90
CA ARG A 747 25.24 -45.01 -23.27
C ARG A 747 23.72 -44.96 -23.26
N ASP A 748 23.15 -44.52 -24.38
CA ASP A 748 21.72 -44.58 -24.64
C ASP A 748 21.25 -46.04 -24.67
N ALA A 749 20.18 -46.34 -23.93
CA ALA A 749 19.42 -47.58 -23.99
C ALA A 749 18.03 -47.33 -24.62
N GLY A 750 17.25 -48.39 -24.85
CA GLY A 750 15.96 -48.32 -25.52
C GLY A 750 14.87 -47.55 -24.74
N ALA A 751 13.72 -47.34 -25.37
CA ALA A 751 12.55 -46.79 -24.68
C ALA A 751 12.07 -47.74 -23.56
N ALA A 752 11.57 -47.17 -22.46
CA ALA A 752 11.06 -47.96 -21.34
C ALA A 752 9.81 -47.32 -20.73
N PHE A 753 9.01 -48.15 -20.07
CA PHE A 753 7.84 -47.72 -19.30
C PHE A 753 8.03 -48.15 -17.84
N ARG A 754 8.01 -47.20 -16.91
CA ARG A 754 8.08 -47.44 -15.47
C ARG A 754 6.67 -47.39 -14.88
N SER A 755 6.29 -48.42 -14.12
CA SER A 755 5.00 -48.53 -13.43
C SER A 755 5.20 -48.57 -11.92
N LEU A 756 4.52 -47.67 -11.21
CA LEU A 756 4.60 -47.47 -9.76
C LEU A 756 3.17 -47.47 -9.16
N PRO A 757 2.61 -48.63 -8.79
CA PRO A 757 1.39 -48.66 -8.00
C PRO A 757 1.67 -48.15 -6.58
N ALA A 758 0.72 -47.45 -5.97
CA ALA A 758 0.88 -46.87 -4.64
C ALA A 758 -0.34 -47.18 -3.77
N LEU A 759 -0.08 -47.55 -2.52
CA LEU A 759 -1.08 -47.66 -1.46
C LEU A 759 -0.67 -46.76 -0.29
N GLY A 760 -1.65 -46.27 0.44
CA GLY A 760 -1.36 -45.51 1.65
C GLY A 760 -2.53 -45.43 2.62
N LEU A 761 -2.22 -45.01 3.83
CA LEU A 761 -3.18 -44.85 4.90
C LEU A 761 -2.74 -43.67 5.79
N GLU A 762 -3.53 -42.60 5.79
CA GLU A 762 -3.39 -41.51 6.76
C GLU A 762 -4.32 -41.76 7.94
N THR A 763 -3.81 -41.52 9.16
CA THR A 763 -4.60 -41.55 10.39
C THR A 763 -4.24 -40.35 11.25
N SER A 764 -5.26 -39.73 11.85
CA SER A 764 -5.07 -38.67 12.84
C SER A 764 -6.24 -38.57 13.79
N PHE A 765 -6.00 -38.13 15.02
CA PHE A 765 -7.07 -37.71 15.93
C PHE A 765 -6.60 -36.54 16.77
N LYS A 766 -7.55 -35.78 17.30
CA LYS A 766 -7.27 -34.64 18.18
C LYS A 766 -7.77 -34.96 19.59
N ALA A 767 -6.85 -34.93 20.56
CA ALA A 767 -7.17 -34.91 21.97
C ALA A 767 -6.91 -33.50 22.50
N PHE A 768 -7.70 -33.02 23.45
CA PHE A 768 -7.47 -31.73 24.07
C PHE A 768 -7.76 -31.76 25.57
N LYS A 769 -7.08 -30.89 26.31
CA LYS A 769 -7.35 -30.62 27.72
C LYS A 769 -7.37 -29.12 27.93
N VAL A 770 -8.36 -28.65 28.69
CA VAL A 770 -8.46 -27.26 29.13
C VAL A 770 -8.04 -27.19 30.60
N TRP A 771 -7.16 -26.24 30.91
CA TRP A 771 -6.80 -25.84 32.26
C TRP A 771 -7.34 -24.44 32.50
N GLU A 772 -8.20 -24.32 33.50
CA GLU A 772 -8.65 -23.02 33.98
C GLU A 772 -7.47 -22.35 34.70
N THR A 773 -7.14 -21.14 34.28
CA THR A 773 -6.09 -20.33 34.91
C THR A 773 -6.73 -19.11 35.54
N TYR A 774 -6.01 -18.44 36.44
CA TYR A 774 -6.46 -17.13 36.91
C TYR A 774 -6.61 -16.17 35.73
N PRO A 775 -7.66 -15.34 35.71
CA PRO A 775 -7.88 -14.37 34.64
C PRO A 775 -6.73 -13.36 34.63
N GLY A 776 -5.97 -13.34 33.54
CA GLY A 776 -4.93 -12.36 33.27
C GLY A 776 -5.02 -11.88 31.82
N ASP A 777 -4.48 -10.70 31.54
CA ASP A 777 -4.60 -10.06 30.22
C ASP A 777 -3.85 -10.83 29.10
N ILE A 778 -2.82 -11.60 29.47
CA ILE A 778 -1.91 -12.30 28.54
C ILE A 778 -2.25 -13.80 28.44
N ILE A 779 -2.60 -14.42 29.57
CA ILE A 779 -2.96 -15.83 29.70
C ILE A 779 -4.27 -15.91 30.46
N ASN A 780 -5.33 -16.34 29.77
CA ASN A 780 -6.63 -16.59 30.35
C ASN A 780 -7.21 -17.90 29.81
N ASN A 781 -7.27 -18.92 30.66
CA ASN A 781 -7.52 -20.31 30.31
C ASN A 781 -6.48 -20.85 29.31
N VAL A 782 -6.04 -22.09 29.50
CA VAL A 782 -5.08 -22.71 28.59
C VAL A 782 -5.68 -23.98 28.04
N ARG A 783 -5.69 -24.13 26.71
CA ARG A 783 -6.08 -25.35 26.02
C ARG A 783 -4.86 -25.97 25.35
N HIS A 784 -4.50 -27.17 25.75
CA HIS A 784 -3.54 -27.99 25.00
C HIS A 784 -4.29 -28.94 24.08
N ILE A 785 -3.96 -28.91 22.80
CA ILE A 785 -4.42 -29.84 21.77
C ILE A 785 -3.21 -30.70 21.39
N ALA A 786 -3.35 -32.01 21.54
CA ALA A 786 -2.43 -33.01 21.05
C ALA A 786 -3.06 -33.71 19.83
N GLU A 787 -2.41 -33.62 18.69
CA GLU A 787 -2.80 -34.23 17.43
C GLU A 787 -1.71 -35.22 16.97
N PRO A 788 -1.74 -36.47 17.48
CA PRO A 788 -0.94 -37.54 16.89
C PRO A 788 -1.45 -37.89 15.50
N TYR A 789 -0.52 -38.17 14.60
CA TYR A 789 -0.80 -38.61 13.25
C TYR A 789 0.18 -39.68 12.79
N ALA A 790 -0.28 -40.55 11.91
CA ALA A 790 0.55 -41.51 11.20
C ALA A 790 0.16 -41.57 9.72
N ASN A 791 1.15 -41.62 8.84
CA ASN A 791 0.94 -41.75 7.39
C ASN A 791 1.80 -42.91 6.87
N TRP A 792 1.15 -44.01 6.50
CA TRP A 792 1.81 -45.15 5.85
C TRP A 792 1.74 -45.00 4.33
N THR A 793 2.87 -45.27 3.65
CA THR A 793 3.01 -45.28 2.20
C THR A 793 3.69 -46.57 1.78
N LEU A 794 3.13 -47.26 0.78
CA LEU A 794 3.71 -48.41 0.10
C LEU A 794 3.73 -48.18 -1.41
N VAL A 795 4.93 -48.18 -1.97
CA VAL A 795 5.27 -48.17 -3.38
C VAL A 795 6.28 -49.31 -3.58
N PRO A 796 5.94 -50.38 -4.31
CA PRO A 796 6.86 -51.48 -4.55
C PRO A 796 7.99 -51.06 -5.50
N GLU A 797 9.01 -51.92 -5.62
CA GLU A 797 10.12 -51.68 -6.54
C GLU A 797 9.63 -51.53 -7.99
N PRO A 798 10.01 -50.44 -8.68
CA PRO A 798 9.63 -50.23 -10.05
C PRO A 798 10.28 -51.26 -10.97
N ASN A 799 9.60 -51.58 -12.06
CA ASN A 799 10.16 -52.41 -13.13
C ASN A 799 11.32 -51.76 -13.89
N VAL A 800 11.53 -50.44 -13.73
CA VAL A 800 12.70 -49.69 -14.21
C VAL A 800 13.19 -48.81 -13.06
N THR A 801 14.39 -49.06 -12.55
CA THR A 801 14.96 -48.33 -11.41
C THR A 801 15.57 -46.98 -11.82
N PRO A 802 15.64 -46.00 -10.90
CA PRO A 802 16.28 -44.69 -11.17
C PRO A 802 17.70 -44.79 -11.72
N ASP A 803 18.47 -45.80 -11.32
CA ASP A 803 19.84 -46.04 -11.81
C ASP A 803 19.93 -46.28 -13.31
N ASN A 804 18.83 -46.71 -13.94
CA ASN A 804 18.75 -46.93 -15.39
C ASN A 804 18.10 -45.74 -16.12
N LEU A 805 17.78 -44.65 -15.42
CA LEU A 805 17.11 -43.48 -15.99
C LEU A 805 18.04 -42.27 -16.02
N TYR A 806 17.91 -41.47 -17.09
CA TYR A 806 18.47 -40.12 -17.09
C TYR A 806 17.75 -39.28 -16.04
N GLN A 807 18.51 -38.51 -15.26
CA GLN A 807 17.98 -37.68 -14.17
C GLN A 807 17.76 -36.25 -14.68
N PHE A 808 16.51 -35.81 -14.78
CA PHE A 808 16.13 -34.45 -15.11
C PHE A 808 15.53 -33.75 -13.89
N ASP A 809 14.66 -34.43 -13.15
CA ASP A 809 14.00 -33.95 -11.94
C ASP A 809 13.55 -35.11 -11.01
N ASP A 810 12.78 -34.79 -9.98
CA ASP A 810 12.36 -35.73 -8.94
C ASP A 810 11.53 -36.91 -9.45
N ILE A 811 10.86 -36.79 -10.62
CA ILE A 811 10.11 -37.90 -11.20
C ILE A 811 11.08 -39.04 -11.53
N ASP A 812 12.26 -38.75 -12.07
CA ASP A 812 13.22 -39.77 -12.50
C ASP A 812 13.89 -40.47 -11.30
N ALA A 813 13.90 -39.82 -10.14
CA ALA A 813 14.45 -40.34 -8.88
C ALA A 813 13.48 -41.25 -8.10
N LEU A 814 12.20 -41.30 -8.47
CA LEU A 814 11.20 -42.13 -7.76
C LEU A 814 11.57 -43.62 -7.76
N SER A 815 11.61 -44.20 -6.55
CA SER A 815 11.96 -45.59 -6.28
C SER A 815 10.91 -46.27 -5.38
N LYS A 816 11.22 -47.46 -4.87
CA LYS A 816 10.40 -48.12 -3.85
C LYS A 816 10.31 -47.27 -2.58
N ALA A 817 9.17 -47.33 -1.90
CA ALA A 817 8.96 -46.75 -0.59
C ALA A 817 8.05 -47.67 0.23
N ASN A 818 8.45 -48.06 1.43
CA ASN A 818 7.55 -48.72 2.37
C ASN A 818 7.83 -48.15 3.74
N GLU A 819 7.05 -47.16 4.14
CA GLU A 819 7.39 -46.31 5.29
C GLU A 819 6.16 -45.79 6.01
N ILE A 820 6.33 -45.49 7.30
CA ILE A 820 5.33 -44.90 8.16
C ILE A 820 5.90 -43.61 8.75
N LYS A 821 5.36 -42.46 8.38
CA LYS A 821 5.63 -41.18 9.06
C LYS A 821 4.79 -41.09 10.32
N PHE A 822 5.42 -41.07 11.48
CA PHE A 822 4.77 -40.79 12.76
C PHE A 822 5.06 -39.35 13.17
N GLY A 823 4.04 -38.63 13.64
CA GLY A 823 4.26 -37.32 14.22
C GLY A 823 3.22 -36.94 15.26
N MET A 824 3.53 -35.89 16.00
CA MET A 824 2.68 -35.36 17.05
C MET A 824 2.73 -33.84 17.03
N ARG A 825 1.59 -33.22 16.74
CA ARG A 825 1.42 -31.78 16.82
C ARG A 825 0.84 -31.39 18.18
N ASN A 826 1.51 -30.48 18.86
CA ASN A 826 1.16 -29.95 20.16
C ASN A 826 0.83 -28.46 20.03
N LYS A 827 -0.42 -28.10 20.26
CA LYS A 827 -0.88 -26.72 20.21
C LYS A 827 -1.31 -26.26 21.59
N ILE A 828 -0.67 -25.24 22.15
CA ILE A 828 -1.07 -24.60 23.40
C ILE A 828 -1.73 -23.27 23.03
N GLN A 829 -2.99 -23.13 23.42
CA GLN A 829 -3.81 -21.97 23.12
C GLN A 829 -4.28 -21.29 24.41
N THR A 830 -4.50 -19.98 24.36
CA THR A 830 -5.12 -19.22 25.43
C THR A 830 -6.19 -18.27 24.90
N GLN A 831 -6.94 -17.61 25.77
CA GLN A 831 -7.81 -16.52 25.40
C GLN A 831 -7.13 -15.19 25.72
N ARG A 832 -7.17 -14.23 24.78
CA ARG A 832 -6.74 -12.85 25.01
C ARG A 832 -7.89 -11.89 24.78
N PHE A 833 -7.89 -10.78 25.51
CA PHE A 833 -8.89 -9.73 25.34
C PHE A 833 -8.60 -8.95 24.05
N ASN A 834 -9.57 -8.88 23.15
CA ASN A 834 -9.41 -8.12 21.92
C ASN A 834 -9.63 -6.62 22.22
N LYS A 835 -8.56 -5.81 22.12
CA LYS A 835 -8.63 -4.35 22.35
C LYS A 835 -9.50 -3.61 21.32
N GLN A 836 -9.71 -4.17 20.13
CA GLN A 836 -10.51 -3.58 19.06
C GLN A 836 -11.99 -4.00 19.08
N GLN A 837 -12.33 -5.11 19.74
CA GLN A 837 -13.71 -5.56 19.94
C GLN A 837 -14.01 -5.60 21.42
N THR A 838 -14.61 -4.52 21.93
CA THR A 838 -15.03 -4.35 23.33
C THR A 838 -16.14 -5.34 23.70
N LYS A 839 -15.78 -6.62 23.90
CA LYS A 839 -16.47 -7.71 24.68
C LYS A 839 -16.11 -9.15 24.25
N SER A 840 -15.15 -9.40 23.36
CA SER A 840 -14.83 -10.78 22.91
C SER A 840 -13.43 -11.25 23.26
N HIS A 841 -13.33 -12.46 23.82
CA HIS A 841 -12.08 -13.19 23.97
C HIS A 841 -11.76 -13.95 22.68
N THR A 842 -10.61 -13.66 22.08
CA THR A 842 -10.13 -14.40 20.90
C THR A 842 -9.18 -15.52 21.32
N VAL A 843 -9.30 -16.69 20.69
CA VAL A 843 -8.36 -17.81 20.89
C VAL A 843 -7.04 -17.47 20.23
N TYR A 844 -5.95 -17.55 20.99
CA TYR A 844 -4.61 -17.23 20.58
C TYR A 844 -3.70 -18.45 20.72
N ASP A 845 -2.89 -18.73 19.71
CA ASP A 845 -1.91 -19.84 19.73
C ASP A 845 -0.63 -19.39 20.43
N LEU A 846 -0.42 -19.82 21.68
CA LEU A 846 0.81 -19.52 22.43
C LEU A 846 1.99 -20.32 21.90
N ILE A 847 1.81 -21.63 21.68
CA ILE A 847 2.83 -22.55 21.18
C ILE A 847 2.20 -23.48 20.16
N ASN A 848 2.87 -23.68 19.03
CA ASN A 848 2.60 -24.73 18.07
C ASN A 848 3.90 -25.49 17.82
N ALA A 849 3.94 -26.78 18.18
CA ALA A 849 5.11 -27.62 18.05
C ALA A 849 4.74 -28.92 17.33
N ASP A 850 5.38 -29.21 16.19
CA ASP A 850 5.26 -30.46 15.44
C ASP A 850 6.59 -31.22 15.53
N LEU A 851 6.53 -32.50 15.86
CA LEU A 851 7.68 -33.40 15.94
C LEU A 851 7.34 -34.65 15.14
N TRP A 852 8.22 -35.07 14.23
CA TRP A 852 7.99 -36.27 13.42
C TRP A 852 9.26 -37.06 13.10
N VAL A 853 9.04 -38.32 12.77
CA VAL A 853 10.05 -39.28 12.30
C VAL A 853 9.42 -40.22 11.27
N VAL A 854 10.20 -40.68 10.30
CA VAL A 854 9.77 -41.68 9.31
C VAL A 854 10.39 -43.02 9.67
N TYR A 855 9.57 -44.05 9.81
CA TYR A 855 9.99 -45.43 10.00
C TYR A 855 9.94 -46.18 8.67
N ARG A 856 11.08 -46.64 8.16
CA ARG A 856 11.18 -47.39 6.91
C ARG A 856 11.06 -48.89 7.20
N LEU A 857 10.04 -49.53 6.64
CA LEU A 857 9.79 -50.97 6.78
C LEU A 857 10.71 -51.82 5.90
N ASP A 858 11.19 -51.26 4.78
CA ASP A 858 12.13 -51.89 3.83
C ASP A 858 13.20 -50.88 3.37
N PRO A 859 14.14 -50.49 4.27
CA PRO A 859 15.17 -49.49 3.94
C PRO A 859 16.16 -50.02 2.90
N GLN A 860 16.65 -49.13 2.04
CA GLN A 860 17.77 -49.45 1.14
C GLN A 860 19.09 -49.63 1.93
N PRO A 861 20.12 -50.29 1.36
CA PRO A 861 21.38 -50.55 2.07
C PRO A 861 22.10 -49.29 2.63
N SER A 862 21.88 -48.13 2.01
CA SER A 862 22.41 -46.83 2.43
C SER A 862 21.51 -46.07 3.41
N GLU A 863 20.32 -46.59 3.71
CA GLU A 863 19.31 -45.92 4.51
C GLU A 863 19.22 -46.48 5.94
N ASN A 864 18.98 -45.59 6.89
CA ASN A 864 18.68 -45.97 8.26
C ASN A 864 17.21 -46.40 8.41
N LEU A 865 16.94 -47.24 9.42
CA LEU A 865 15.60 -47.73 9.75
C LEU A 865 14.62 -46.60 10.08
N PHE A 866 15.06 -45.59 10.83
CA PHE A 866 14.33 -44.35 11.07
C PHE A 866 15.00 -43.23 10.28
N SER A 867 14.23 -42.26 9.79
CA SER A 867 14.77 -40.97 9.38
C SER A 867 15.30 -40.21 10.61
N ASN A 868 15.99 -39.12 10.35
CA ASN A 868 16.29 -38.14 11.38
C ASN A 868 15.00 -37.60 12.00
N ILE A 869 15.07 -37.19 13.27
CA ILE A 869 13.97 -36.56 13.97
C ILE A 869 13.87 -35.11 13.48
N CYS A 870 12.69 -34.71 13.02
CA CYS A 870 12.44 -33.35 12.57
C CYS A 870 11.48 -32.63 13.52
N PHE A 871 11.71 -31.35 13.77
CA PHE A 871 10.84 -30.53 14.62
C PHE A 871 10.63 -29.13 14.04
N ASP A 872 9.44 -28.58 14.29
CA ASP A 872 9.03 -27.21 13.96
C ASP A 872 8.26 -26.65 15.15
N VAL A 873 8.72 -25.54 15.71
CA VAL A 873 8.18 -24.90 16.90
C VAL A 873 8.01 -23.41 16.64
N ARG A 874 6.79 -22.91 16.80
CA ARG A 874 6.49 -21.47 16.84
C ARG A 874 5.83 -21.12 18.16
N SER A 875 6.30 -20.06 18.81
CA SER A 875 5.79 -19.57 20.09
C SER A 875 5.64 -18.05 20.06
N ILE A 876 4.47 -17.55 20.46
CA ILE A 876 4.19 -16.11 20.57
C ILE A 876 3.64 -15.84 21.99
N PRO A 877 4.49 -15.97 23.02
CA PRO A 877 4.04 -15.91 24.41
C PRO A 877 3.51 -14.53 24.81
N PHE A 878 3.95 -13.46 24.15
CA PHE A 878 3.52 -12.07 24.35
C PHE A 878 3.32 -11.37 23.00
N ASP A 879 2.51 -10.32 22.95
CA ASP A 879 2.29 -9.54 21.72
C ASP A 879 3.56 -8.86 21.19
N TRP A 880 4.59 -8.72 22.04
CA TRP A 880 5.88 -8.12 21.76
C TRP A 880 7.01 -9.13 21.51
N MET A 881 6.74 -10.45 21.54
CA MET A 881 7.79 -11.48 21.45
C MET A 881 7.37 -12.70 20.61
N GLU A 882 8.17 -13.05 19.60
CA GLU A 882 8.03 -14.27 18.79
C GLU A 882 9.32 -15.12 18.85
N LEU A 883 9.16 -16.43 19.04
CA LEU A 883 10.22 -17.44 18.98
C LEU A 883 9.86 -18.49 17.91
N LYS A 884 10.77 -18.73 16.97
CA LYS A 884 10.70 -19.80 15.96
C LYS A 884 11.90 -20.72 16.08
N ILE A 885 11.68 -22.02 16.07
CA ILE A 885 12.73 -23.04 16.09
C ILE A 885 12.36 -24.16 15.14
N ASP A 886 13.20 -24.45 14.16
CA ASP A 886 13.04 -25.60 13.27
C ASP A 886 14.37 -26.33 13.11
N GLY A 887 14.32 -27.63 12.83
CA GLY A 887 15.56 -28.39 12.66
C GLY A 887 15.40 -29.89 12.46
N VAL A 888 16.54 -30.51 12.22
CA VAL A 888 16.71 -31.93 11.96
C VAL A 888 17.81 -32.48 12.88
N TYR A 889 17.48 -33.48 13.68
CA TYR A 889 18.39 -34.17 14.60
C TYR A 889 18.61 -35.61 14.14
N ASP A 890 19.88 -35.96 13.90
CA ASP A 890 20.29 -37.31 13.56
C ASP A 890 20.62 -38.11 14.83
N GLN A 891 19.69 -38.99 15.20
CA GLN A 891 19.80 -39.85 16.37
C GLN A 891 20.83 -40.98 16.23
N TYR A 892 21.33 -41.27 15.02
CA TYR A 892 22.32 -42.33 14.79
C TYR A 892 23.74 -41.81 15.02
N THR A 893 23.99 -40.57 14.59
CA THR A 893 25.28 -39.90 14.80
C THR A 893 25.30 -39.05 16.08
N ASN A 894 24.14 -38.86 16.73
CA ASN A 894 23.94 -37.93 17.85
C ASN A 894 24.34 -36.49 17.50
N GLN A 895 24.04 -36.07 16.27
CA GLN A 895 24.36 -34.74 15.77
C GLN A 895 23.10 -34.00 15.34
N VAL A 896 23.04 -32.72 15.64
CA VAL A 896 22.08 -31.82 14.98
C VAL A 896 22.58 -31.63 13.55
N GLN A 897 21.73 -31.92 12.56
CA GLN A 897 22.07 -31.69 11.15
C GLN A 897 21.79 -30.23 10.78
N THR A 898 20.61 -29.75 11.15
CA THR A 898 20.23 -28.34 11.01
C THR A 898 19.47 -27.89 12.24
N ILE A 899 19.69 -26.65 12.67
CA ILE A 899 18.80 -25.97 13.61
C ILE A 899 18.78 -24.48 13.29
N ASN A 900 17.58 -23.94 13.11
CA ASN A 900 17.33 -22.51 13.05
C ASN A 900 16.61 -22.09 14.33
N THR A 901 17.09 -21.03 14.98
CA THR A 901 16.44 -20.43 16.15
C THR A 901 16.35 -18.93 15.94
N ARG A 902 15.14 -18.39 15.87
CA ARG A 902 14.88 -16.95 15.71
C ARG A 902 14.05 -16.42 16.88
N LEU A 903 14.55 -15.38 17.54
CA LEU A 903 13.85 -14.61 18.55
C LEU A 903 13.66 -13.18 18.05
N SER A 904 12.41 -12.72 18.01
CA SER A 904 12.03 -11.35 17.64
C SER A 904 11.36 -10.69 18.83
N VAL A 905 11.78 -9.48 19.17
CA VAL A 905 11.28 -8.71 20.30
C VAL A 905 11.03 -7.26 19.86
N TYR A 906 9.86 -6.69 20.11
CA TYR A 906 9.51 -5.34 19.64
C TYR A 906 8.56 -4.61 20.58
N ASP A 907 8.75 -3.31 20.73
CA ASP A 907 7.96 -2.44 21.64
C ASP A 907 6.80 -1.71 20.91
N GLY A 908 6.63 -1.97 19.62
CA GLY A 908 5.61 -1.35 18.77
C GLY A 908 5.92 0.10 18.33
N THR A 909 6.81 0.81 19.03
CA THR A 909 7.18 2.20 18.68
C THR A 909 8.67 2.52 18.81
N LEU A 910 9.32 2.11 19.90
CA LEU A 910 10.66 2.59 20.27
C LEU A 910 11.81 1.72 19.77
N TRP A 911 11.66 0.39 19.79
CA TRP A 911 12.73 -0.53 19.41
C TRP A 911 12.22 -1.87 18.90
N LYS A 912 13.08 -2.50 18.10
CA LYS A 912 12.92 -3.85 17.57
C LYS A 912 14.27 -4.55 17.61
N TYR A 913 14.31 -5.74 18.16
CA TYR A 913 15.49 -6.58 18.22
C TYR A 913 15.19 -7.97 17.68
N VAL A 914 15.98 -8.43 16.73
CA VAL A 914 15.90 -9.77 16.15
C VAL A 914 17.26 -10.43 16.30
N VAL A 915 17.26 -11.64 16.84
CA VAL A 915 18.44 -12.50 16.87
C VAL A 915 18.09 -13.85 16.27
N GLU A 916 18.93 -14.34 15.38
CA GLU A 916 18.74 -15.61 14.72
C GLU A 916 20.05 -16.39 14.65
N HIS A 917 20.00 -17.67 15.02
CA HIS A 917 21.09 -18.61 14.84
C HIS A 917 20.69 -19.67 13.83
N ARG A 918 21.44 -19.77 12.73
CA ARG A 918 21.26 -20.77 11.66
C ARG A 918 22.48 -21.68 11.64
N PHE A 919 22.27 -22.92 12.05
CA PHE A 919 23.30 -23.94 12.05
C PHE A 919 23.00 -25.01 11.00
N ASN A 920 24.01 -25.31 10.20
CA ASN A 920 24.04 -26.40 9.24
C ASN A 920 25.35 -27.17 9.39
N ASN A 921 25.24 -28.43 9.82
CA ASN A 921 26.37 -29.26 10.20
C ASN A 921 27.37 -29.43 9.05
N GLY A 922 28.65 -29.13 9.32
CA GLY A 922 29.72 -29.22 8.32
C GLY A 922 29.66 -28.18 7.20
N SER A 923 28.72 -27.23 7.24
CA SER A 923 28.56 -26.18 6.23
C SER A 923 28.73 -24.79 6.81
N SER A 924 27.93 -24.41 7.82
CA SER A 924 27.94 -23.04 8.35
C SER A 924 27.24 -22.96 9.70
N SER A 925 27.71 -22.06 10.56
CA SER A 925 27.04 -21.70 11.82
C SER A 925 26.96 -20.17 11.92
N LEU A 926 25.81 -19.60 11.56
CA LEU A 926 25.61 -18.16 11.38
C LEU A 926 24.76 -17.57 12.51
N LEU A 927 25.22 -16.46 13.10
CA LEU A 927 24.46 -15.62 14.02
C LEU A 927 24.12 -14.28 13.36
N ASN A 928 22.84 -14.07 13.05
CA ASN A 928 22.30 -12.80 12.58
C ASN A 928 21.75 -12.00 13.77
N ASN A 929 22.06 -10.71 13.83
CA ASN A 929 21.53 -9.77 14.82
C ASN A 929 21.06 -8.51 14.10
N GLU A 930 19.88 -8.03 14.47
CA GLU A 930 19.32 -6.78 13.99
C GLU A 930 18.74 -6.01 15.18
N LEU A 931 19.13 -4.75 15.32
CA LEU A 931 18.59 -3.82 16.31
C LEU A 931 18.16 -2.55 15.59
N THR A 932 16.87 -2.24 15.65
CA THR A 932 16.34 -0.92 15.28
C THR A 932 15.91 -0.19 16.54
N PHE A 933 16.30 1.07 16.66
CA PHE A 933 16.07 1.91 17.82
C PHE A 933 15.69 3.32 17.38
N SER A 934 14.51 3.77 17.79
CA SER A 934 13.88 5.03 17.38
C SER A 934 13.54 5.90 18.59
N PRO A 935 14.55 6.44 19.32
CA PRO A 935 14.36 7.13 20.60
C PRO A 935 13.51 8.40 20.52
N PHE A 936 13.41 8.98 19.33
CA PHE A 936 12.66 10.19 19.04
C PHE A 936 11.85 9.94 17.77
N ILE A 937 10.70 10.60 17.64
CA ILE A 937 9.79 10.47 16.47
C ILE A 937 10.53 10.73 15.13
N ASN A 938 11.64 11.48 15.16
CA ASN A 938 12.41 11.88 13.99
C ASN A 938 13.77 11.19 13.82
N TRP A 939 14.19 10.28 14.70
CA TRP A 939 15.47 9.58 14.57
C TRP A 939 15.30 8.08 14.65
N GLU A 940 15.97 7.38 13.76
CA GLU A 940 16.03 5.92 13.75
C GLU A 940 17.49 5.48 13.55
N TYR A 941 17.89 4.49 14.34
CA TYR A 941 19.20 3.87 14.26
C TYR A 941 19.00 2.38 14.06
N SER A 942 19.61 1.81 13.01
CA SER A 942 19.56 0.38 12.75
C SER A 942 20.97 -0.19 12.69
N VAL A 943 21.17 -1.31 13.38
CA VAL A 943 22.43 -2.05 13.37
C VAL A 943 22.13 -3.48 12.96
N TYR A 944 22.91 -3.97 12.00
CA TYR A 944 22.90 -5.34 11.54
C TYR A 944 24.28 -5.97 11.72
N ALA A 945 24.35 -7.24 12.11
CA ALA A 945 25.58 -8.01 12.13
C ALA A 945 25.33 -9.51 11.88
N ARG A 946 26.16 -10.10 11.03
CA ARG A 946 26.25 -11.55 10.78
C ARG A 946 27.63 -12.07 11.09
N TYR A 947 27.68 -13.01 12.01
CA TYR A 947 28.89 -13.70 12.41
C TYR A 947 28.83 -15.17 12.03
N GLU A 948 29.92 -15.71 11.48
CA GLU A 948 30.09 -17.14 11.23
C GLU A 948 31.00 -17.75 12.30
N PHE A 949 30.45 -18.66 13.11
CA PHE A 949 31.16 -19.28 14.21
C PHE A 949 32.26 -20.23 13.75
N ASP A 950 32.04 -20.98 12.67
CA ASP A 950 32.95 -22.06 12.25
C ASP A 950 34.30 -21.49 11.77
N ASN A 951 34.27 -20.41 10.99
CA ASN A 951 35.47 -19.71 10.53
C ASN A 951 35.89 -18.56 11.45
N SER A 952 35.11 -18.25 12.48
CA SER A 952 35.29 -17.11 13.37
C SER A 952 35.40 -15.76 12.64
N THR A 953 34.59 -15.58 11.60
CA THR A 953 34.60 -14.41 10.72
C THR A 953 33.32 -13.59 10.89
N MET A 954 33.45 -12.26 10.80
CA MET A 954 32.29 -11.39 10.61
C MET A 954 31.97 -11.37 9.11
N GLN A 955 30.89 -12.01 8.71
CA GLN A 955 30.49 -12.12 7.29
C GLN A 955 29.89 -10.81 6.78
N ALA A 956 29.12 -10.13 7.64
CA ALA A 956 28.53 -8.85 7.29
C ALA A 956 28.22 -8.01 8.53
N TRP A 957 28.23 -6.70 8.39
CA TRP A 957 27.65 -5.78 9.37
C TRP A 957 27.21 -4.50 8.68
N GLY A 958 26.16 -3.88 9.21
CA GLY A 958 25.62 -2.64 8.70
C GLY A 958 25.23 -1.70 9.83
N LEU A 959 25.37 -0.41 9.61
CA LEU A 959 24.85 0.64 10.47
C LEU A 959 24.10 1.62 9.58
N THR A 960 22.85 1.91 9.91
CA THR A 960 22.11 3.02 9.32
C THR A 960 21.62 3.99 10.35
N VAL A 961 21.69 5.28 10.02
CA VAL A 961 21.16 6.38 10.82
C VAL A 961 20.20 7.17 9.93
N GLN A 962 18.96 7.27 10.36
CA GLN A 962 17.93 8.02 9.68
C GLN A 962 17.46 9.19 10.54
N ARG A 963 17.25 10.33 9.89
CA ARG A 963 16.65 11.53 10.46
C ARG A 963 15.52 12.02 9.57
N THR A 964 14.30 12.09 10.11
CA THR A 964 13.11 12.58 9.43
C THR A 964 12.80 14.01 9.88
N LEU A 965 12.85 14.98 8.98
CA LEU A 965 12.40 16.36 9.22
C LEU A 965 11.02 16.56 8.58
N ASP A 966 10.37 17.70 8.81
CA ASP A 966 8.98 17.95 8.40
C ASP A 966 8.73 17.76 6.90
N CYS A 967 9.73 18.04 6.06
CA CYS A 967 9.61 18.01 4.60
C CYS A 967 10.66 17.15 3.89
N ILE A 968 11.70 16.70 4.60
CA ILE A 968 12.80 15.92 4.05
C ILE A 968 13.34 14.96 5.10
N ALA A 969 13.65 13.74 4.69
CA ALA A 969 14.34 12.76 5.52
C ALA A 969 15.69 12.42 4.92
N TYR A 970 16.64 12.03 5.77
CA TYR A 970 17.98 11.63 5.42
C TYR A 970 18.26 10.26 6.03
N LYS A 971 18.89 9.35 5.30
CA LYS A 971 19.40 8.08 5.81
C LYS A 971 20.84 7.92 5.37
N VAL A 972 21.74 7.69 6.31
CA VAL A 972 23.15 7.37 6.06
C VAL A 972 23.36 5.94 6.47
N GLY A 973 23.95 5.13 5.60
CA GLY A 973 24.33 3.76 5.86
C GLY A 973 25.81 3.52 5.62
N CYS A 974 26.38 2.61 6.38
CA CYS A 974 27.59 1.91 5.97
C CYS A 974 27.35 0.42 6.15
N GLU A 975 27.92 -0.35 5.24
CA GLU A 975 27.78 -1.79 5.21
C GLU A 975 29.13 -2.40 4.85
N PHE A 976 29.43 -3.51 5.51
CA PHE A 976 30.45 -4.45 5.11
C PHE A 976 29.75 -5.77 4.82
N GLN A 977 29.91 -6.31 3.62
CA GLN A 977 29.36 -7.61 3.25
C GLN A 977 30.21 -8.23 2.14
N ASP A 978 30.62 -9.50 2.32
CA ASP A 978 31.41 -10.26 1.34
C ASP A 978 32.73 -9.54 0.97
N ASP A 979 33.47 -9.08 2.00
CA ASP A 979 34.70 -8.28 1.86
C ASP A 979 34.56 -6.91 1.14
N GLU A 980 33.33 -6.48 0.88
CA GLU A 980 33.03 -5.17 0.29
C GLU A 980 32.55 -4.18 1.35
N TYR A 981 33.21 -3.03 1.43
CA TYR A 981 32.70 -1.86 2.16
C TYR A 981 31.89 -0.99 1.20
N THR A 982 30.67 -0.68 1.59
CA THR A 982 29.78 0.24 0.88
C THR A 982 29.36 1.35 1.84
N PHE A 983 29.50 2.59 1.40
CA PHE A 983 28.99 3.74 2.14
C PHE A 983 27.88 4.39 1.32
N TRP A 984 26.81 4.75 2.01
CA TRP A 984 25.75 5.48 1.36
C TRP A 984 25.04 6.50 2.23
N LEU A 985 24.51 7.51 1.58
CA LEU A 985 23.57 8.50 2.09
C LEU A 985 22.32 8.39 1.20
N GLN A 986 21.21 8.97 1.60
CA GLN A 986 19.94 8.90 0.92
C GLN A 986 19.07 10.00 1.50
N PHE A 987 18.23 10.61 0.68
CA PHE A 987 17.23 11.55 1.15
C PHE A 987 15.97 11.50 0.30
N TRP A 988 14.84 11.87 0.90
CA TRP A 988 13.54 11.92 0.23
C TRP A 988 12.66 12.98 0.86
N PHE A 989 11.68 13.47 0.12
CA PHE A 989 10.70 14.41 0.66
C PHE A 989 9.64 13.66 1.45
N THR A 990 9.34 14.04 2.69
CA THR A 990 8.40 13.31 3.56
C THR A 990 6.96 13.32 3.05
N LYS A 991 6.53 14.43 2.42
CA LYS A 991 5.21 14.53 1.75
C LYS A 991 5.18 13.90 0.35
N PHE A 992 6.33 13.44 -0.15
CA PHE A 992 6.46 12.67 -1.38
C PHE A 992 7.45 11.50 -1.14
N PRO A 993 7.12 10.50 -0.32
CA PRO A 993 8.09 9.44 0.01
C PRO A 993 8.55 8.65 -1.23
N LYS A 994 7.73 8.63 -2.30
CA LYS A 994 8.08 8.08 -3.62
C LYS A 994 9.12 8.91 -4.40
N VAL A 995 9.50 10.09 -3.91
CA VAL A 995 10.50 11.02 -4.44
C VAL A 995 11.79 10.84 -3.62
N ARG A 996 12.49 9.73 -3.87
CA ARG A 996 13.76 9.35 -3.23
C ARG A 996 14.96 9.70 -4.11
N MET A 997 15.99 10.28 -3.52
CA MET A 997 17.33 10.44 -4.09
C MET A 997 18.28 9.68 -3.18
N ASP A 998 18.68 8.49 -3.58
CA ASP A 998 19.70 7.75 -2.86
C ASP A 998 21.03 8.45 -3.15
N VAL A 999 21.91 8.69 -2.20
CA VAL A 999 23.16 9.42 -2.40
C VAL A 999 24.28 8.67 -1.74
N GLY A 1000 24.85 7.66 -2.37
CA GLY A 1000 25.97 6.97 -1.77
C GLY A 1000 27.16 7.90 -1.48
N LEU A 1001 28.02 7.59 -0.50
CA LEU A 1001 29.28 8.31 -0.22
C LEU A 1001 30.48 7.44 -0.48
#